data_AF-A0A031HU92-F1
#
_entry.id   AF-A0A031HU92-F1
#
_cell.length_a   1.000
_cell.length_b   1.000
_cell.length_c   1.000
_cell.angle_alpha   90.00
_cell.angle_beta   90.00
_cell.angle_gamma   90.00
#
_symmetry.space_group_name_H-M   'P 1'
#
loop_
_entity.id
_entity.type
_entity.pdbx_description
1 polymer ?
#
loop_
_entity_poly.entity_id
_entity_poly.type
_entity_poly.pdbx_seq_one_letter_code
_entity_poly.pdbx_strand_id
1 'polypeptide(L)'
;MRRRPRGSGRGPIVSGDQGLAYFATDTLDIVYRDQGPRDGTVVVLLHGWPDDASTWEHVKGRLNEAGLRTIVPTLRGFGATRFRDDASPRTGNSAIHAMDVVALLDGLEIDRFMVAGHDWGSNIAEALAVGWPERVERLAMLSTPPRLGGMANPPFEQTQRQWYHWFMATARGAEAVRADRRGFAHLHWVNWSPPGWFDEATFARIARSFDNPDWVDVTLHSYRSRWDEAAPDPGSAWLEEKVKAAQTLSLPTLYLHGDADGVNPPSTAEDVPSKFAGPFAAVTLASVGHFPQRENPEAVVRHLLTLFTGDPAVLTDTIDRSLTMKKAAPYAAGIAAIGLVAAAAAGVAHAQGRSAQLTQVAQFDHQATGVAVTEDGRRFVNFPRWTDDAPISVAEVMKDGSLRPYPDAKWNSWRNARANELPVGDYFICVQSIVPDGHGNLWVLDPGAPGNEKILEGAPKLVRIDLASNRVTKTIPVPGDVALQGTYLNDIRFSPDGKIGYITDSGTRGAIIVVDLESGKSHRALDGHPSTQIDKTVKVTLDGKPLVRPDGRQPAFAADGIAISKDGKTLYYQALTGKTLYSIDTAKLRSDVSETDRSAAVKTVAQTHVADGLWMSKAGVLYLTSPTDYAIKRLNGATVETVLTDRRLRWPDTFSEGRDGTMYVTASHIQDTNWFTPGTPPSIKTQLFSFAPAK
;
A
#
# COMPACT_ATOMS: atom_id res chain seq x y z
N MET A 1 -20.87 40.88 -24.82
CA MET A 1 -21.55 40.35 -26.02
C MET A 1 -20.70 40.63 -27.27
N ARG A 2 -19.95 39.64 -27.75
CA ARG A 2 -19.45 39.60 -29.13
C ARG A 2 -19.74 38.19 -29.65
N ARG A 3 -20.79 38.06 -30.47
CA ARG A 3 -21.07 36.84 -31.22
C ARG A 3 -19.91 36.62 -32.20
N ARG A 4 -19.15 35.53 -32.06
CA ARG A 4 -18.24 35.03 -33.09
C ARG A 4 -19.02 34.14 -34.08
N PRO A 5 -18.58 34.04 -35.34
CA PRO A 5 -19.35 33.42 -36.42
C PRO A 5 -19.39 31.91 -36.22
N ARG A 6 -20.57 31.31 -36.40
CA ARG A 6 -20.73 29.85 -36.51
C ARG A 6 -20.01 29.41 -37.79
N GLY A 7 -18.84 28.77 -37.64
CA GLY A 7 -18.15 28.11 -38.73
C GLY A 7 -19.00 26.95 -39.26
N SER A 8 -19.26 26.95 -40.56
CA SER A 8 -20.06 25.96 -41.26
C SER A 8 -19.25 24.67 -41.50
N GLY A 9 -18.98 23.92 -40.44
CA GLY A 9 -18.38 22.58 -40.51
C GLY A 9 -19.45 21.49 -40.47
N ARG A 10 -20.32 21.38 -41.49
CA ARG A 10 -21.19 20.20 -41.64
C ARG A 10 -20.38 19.07 -42.30
N GLY A 11 -19.56 18.39 -41.50
CA GLY A 11 -18.93 17.13 -41.89
C GLY A 11 -19.90 15.94 -41.73
N PRO A 12 -19.89 14.93 -42.62
CA PRO A 12 -20.78 13.78 -42.51
C PRO A 12 -20.40 12.91 -41.30
N ILE A 13 -21.38 12.59 -40.45
CA ILE A 13 -21.24 11.48 -39.49
C ILE A 13 -21.27 10.19 -40.31
N VAL A 14 -20.11 9.59 -40.54
CA VAL A 14 -20.03 8.28 -41.20
C VAL A 14 -19.96 7.21 -40.12
N SER A 15 -21.02 6.42 -39.96
CA SER A 15 -21.01 5.26 -39.07
C SER A 15 -20.15 4.16 -39.70
N GLY A 16 -18.99 3.88 -39.12
CA GLY A 16 -18.17 2.73 -39.47
C GLY A 16 -18.70 1.46 -38.81
N ASP A 17 -18.39 0.30 -39.41
CA ASP A 17 -18.65 -1.01 -38.82
C ASP A 17 -18.00 -1.09 -37.41
N GLN A 18 -18.71 -1.67 -36.44
CA GLN A 18 -18.38 -1.74 -34.99
C GLN A 18 -18.63 -0.50 -34.09
N GLY A 19 -19.41 0.50 -34.52
CA GLY A 19 -19.90 1.57 -33.62
C GLY A 19 -18.89 2.70 -33.32
N LEU A 20 -17.91 2.88 -34.19
CA LEU A 20 -17.01 4.04 -34.23
C LEU A 20 -17.60 5.13 -35.13
N ALA A 21 -17.63 6.37 -34.65
CA ALA A 21 -18.05 7.54 -35.40
C ALA A 21 -16.83 8.40 -35.78
N TYR A 22 -16.97 9.12 -36.89
CA TYR A 22 -15.98 10.08 -37.37
C TYR A 22 -16.59 11.47 -37.42
N PHE A 23 -15.81 12.47 -36.99
CA PHE A 23 -16.16 13.88 -37.17
C PHE A 23 -15.01 14.62 -37.82
N ALA A 24 -15.30 15.27 -38.95
CA ALA A 24 -14.32 16.09 -39.66
C ALA A 24 -14.35 17.52 -39.10
N THR A 25 -13.24 17.94 -38.51
CA THR A 25 -12.95 19.33 -38.15
C THR A 25 -12.13 19.98 -39.27
N ASP A 26 -11.70 21.24 -39.09
CA ASP A 26 -10.83 21.89 -40.07
C ASP A 26 -9.44 21.22 -40.16
N THR A 27 -8.95 20.64 -39.07
CA THR A 27 -7.57 20.12 -38.95
C THR A 27 -7.49 18.59 -38.87
N LEU A 28 -8.48 17.96 -38.24
CA LEU A 28 -8.49 16.52 -37.94
C LEU A 28 -9.78 15.86 -38.41
N ASP A 29 -9.67 14.62 -38.84
CA ASP A 29 -10.78 13.69 -38.79
C ASP A 29 -10.70 12.88 -37.50
N ILE A 30 -11.54 13.21 -36.54
CA ILE A 30 -11.53 12.67 -35.18
C ILE A 30 -12.39 11.42 -35.11
N VAL A 31 -11.79 10.31 -34.67
CA VAL A 31 -12.54 9.12 -34.25
C VAL A 31 -13.08 9.37 -32.87
N TYR A 32 -14.35 9.08 -32.65
CA TYR A 32 -14.95 9.15 -31.33
C TYR A 32 -16.05 8.10 -31.17
N ARG A 33 -16.43 7.86 -29.91
CA ARG A 33 -17.62 7.11 -29.55
C ARG A 33 -18.61 8.04 -28.87
N ASP A 34 -19.88 7.90 -29.22
CA ASP A 34 -20.99 8.68 -28.68
C ASP A 34 -22.12 7.71 -28.32
N GLN A 35 -22.27 7.48 -27.02
CA GLN A 35 -23.11 6.44 -26.45
C GLN A 35 -23.91 6.97 -25.25
N GLY A 36 -24.94 6.21 -24.83
CA GLY A 36 -25.88 6.62 -23.79
C GLY A 36 -27.10 7.37 -24.34
N PRO A 37 -27.99 7.87 -23.46
CA PRO A 37 -29.19 8.60 -23.86
C PRO A 37 -28.86 9.89 -24.61
N ARG A 38 -29.57 10.21 -25.70
CA ARG A 38 -29.26 11.38 -26.54
C ARG A 38 -29.48 12.72 -25.83
N ASP A 39 -30.43 12.74 -24.91
CA ASP A 39 -30.82 13.84 -24.03
C ASP A 39 -30.12 13.79 -22.65
N GLY A 40 -29.26 12.79 -22.41
CA GLY A 40 -28.50 12.67 -21.17
C GLY A 40 -27.45 13.76 -21.03
N THR A 41 -27.14 14.13 -19.78
CA THR A 41 -26.04 15.06 -19.48
C THR A 41 -24.72 14.51 -20.03
N VAL A 42 -23.98 15.35 -20.77
CA VAL A 42 -22.79 14.91 -21.49
C VAL A 42 -21.58 14.81 -20.55
N VAL A 43 -20.90 13.67 -20.61
CA VAL A 43 -19.58 13.44 -20.02
C VAL A 43 -18.56 13.13 -21.11
N VAL A 44 -17.51 13.92 -21.19
CA VAL A 44 -16.38 13.69 -22.10
C VAL A 44 -15.30 12.88 -21.37
N LEU A 45 -14.86 11.76 -21.95
CA LEU A 45 -13.85 10.88 -21.35
C LEU A 45 -12.58 10.88 -22.20
N LEU A 46 -11.49 11.39 -21.63
CA LEU A 46 -10.23 11.66 -22.33
C LEU A 46 -9.14 10.69 -21.88
N HIS A 47 -8.60 9.90 -22.81
CA HIS A 47 -7.53 8.94 -22.51
C HIS A 47 -6.16 9.60 -22.36
N GLY A 48 -5.22 8.87 -21.76
CA GLY A 48 -3.84 9.29 -21.54
C GLY A 48 -2.83 8.67 -22.51
N TRP A 49 -1.54 8.79 -22.16
CA TRP A 49 -0.41 8.15 -22.84
C TRP A 49 0.37 7.26 -21.86
N PRO A 50 0.94 6.13 -22.30
CA PRO A 50 0.74 5.50 -23.60
C PRO A 50 -0.45 4.54 -23.51
N ASP A 51 -1.66 5.07 -23.65
CA ASP A 51 -2.92 4.32 -23.63
C ASP A 51 -3.83 4.79 -24.79
N ASP A 52 -5.03 4.23 -24.93
CA ASP A 52 -6.00 4.63 -25.95
C ASP A 52 -7.42 4.85 -25.41
N ALA A 53 -8.31 5.31 -26.28
CA ALA A 53 -9.72 5.58 -25.96
C ALA A 53 -10.46 4.38 -25.35
N SER A 54 -9.99 3.14 -25.58
CA SER A 54 -10.63 1.94 -25.02
C SER A 54 -10.47 1.81 -23.51
N THR A 55 -9.63 2.65 -22.89
CA THR A 55 -9.45 2.73 -21.43
C THR A 55 -10.77 3.02 -20.71
N TRP A 56 -11.70 3.68 -21.40
CA TRP A 56 -13.00 4.05 -20.86
C TRP A 56 -14.12 3.06 -21.18
N GLU A 57 -13.86 1.91 -21.83
CA GLU A 57 -14.93 1.00 -22.27
C GLU A 57 -15.82 0.52 -21.10
N HIS A 58 -15.21 0.14 -19.98
CA HIS A 58 -15.96 -0.29 -18.79
C HIS A 58 -16.66 0.89 -18.12
N VAL A 59 -15.92 1.98 -17.91
CA VAL A 59 -16.41 3.17 -17.20
C VAL A 59 -17.60 3.79 -17.93
N LYS A 60 -17.48 4.02 -19.24
CA LYS A 60 -18.55 4.64 -20.03
C LYS A 60 -19.83 3.81 -20.01
N GLY A 61 -19.73 2.47 -20.01
CA GLY A 61 -20.88 1.58 -19.95
C GLY A 61 -21.72 1.85 -18.70
N ARG A 62 -21.06 1.97 -17.55
CA ARG A 62 -21.70 2.25 -16.26
C ARG A 62 -22.22 3.69 -16.15
N LEU A 63 -21.54 4.67 -16.76
CA LEU A 63 -22.06 6.04 -16.84
C LEU A 63 -23.32 6.12 -17.73
N ASN A 64 -23.34 5.40 -18.84
CA ASN A 64 -24.50 5.32 -19.73
C ASN A 64 -25.71 4.67 -19.04
N GLU A 65 -25.48 3.60 -18.26
CA GLU A 65 -26.51 2.97 -17.42
C GLU A 65 -27.10 3.94 -16.38
N ALA A 66 -26.30 4.90 -15.90
CA ALA A 66 -26.74 5.95 -14.99
C ALA A 66 -27.43 7.14 -15.70
N GLY A 67 -27.69 7.04 -17.01
CA GLY A 67 -28.41 8.05 -17.78
C GLY A 67 -27.54 9.16 -18.39
N LEU A 68 -26.21 9.05 -18.28
CA LEU A 68 -25.28 10.03 -18.84
C LEU A 68 -24.98 9.71 -20.31
N ARG A 69 -24.76 10.74 -21.13
CA ARG A 69 -24.28 10.59 -22.52
C ARG A 69 -22.76 10.68 -22.52
N THR A 70 -22.07 9.67 -23.01
CA THR A 70 -20.60 9.66 -23.03
C THR A 70 -20.05 9.95 -24.42
N ILE A 71 -19.11 10.92 -24.49
CA ILE A 71 -18.32 11.23 -25.68
C ILE A 71 -16.87 10.84 -25.41
N VAL A 72 -16.35 9.87 -26.15
CA VAL A 72 -14.99 9.32 -25.96
C VAL A 72 -14.19 9.52 -27.25
N PRO A 73 -13.48 10.66 -27.41
CA PRO A 73 -12.62 10.89 -28.56
C PRO A 73 -11.31 10.10 -28.45
N THR A 74 -10.83 9.62 -29.59
CA THR A 74 -9.44 9.16 -29.75
C THR A 74 -8.58 10.38 -30.08
N LEU A 75 -7.58 10.65 -29.24
CA LEU A 75 -6.73 11.83 -29.37
C LEU A 75 -5.94 11.83 -30.70
N ARG A 76 -5.52 13.02 -31.16
CA ARG A 76 -4.60 13.16 -32.31
C ARG A 76 -3.38 12.26 -32.15
N GLY A 77 -2.96 11.61 -33.24
CA GLY A 77 -1.85 10.67 -33.21
C GLY A 77 -2.19 9.29 -32.64
N PHE A 78 -3.44 9.00 -32.29
CA PHE A 78 -3.86 7.68 -31.81
C PHE A 78 -4.95 7.07 -32.71
N GLY A 79 -4.97 5.74 -32.76
CA GLY A 79 -5.97 4.97 -33.49
C GLY A 79 -6.12 5.45 -34.93
N ALA A 80 -7.37 5.67 -35.36
CA ALA A 80 -7.67 6.17 -36.70
C ALA A 80 -8.00 7.69 -36.74
N THR A 81 -7.70 8.44 -35.67
CA THR A 81 -7.74 9.91 -35.74
C THR A 81 -6.54 10.40 -36.55
N ARG A 82 -6.77 11.22 -37.59
CA ARG A 82 -5.72 11.66 -38.51
C ARG A 82 -5.84 13.14 -38.84
N PHE A 83 -4.70 13.75 -39.15
CA PHE A 83 -4.65 15.09 -39.73
C PHE A 83 -5.21 15.08 -41.15
N ARG A 84 -5.94 16.13 -41.52
CA ARG A 84 -6.55 16.28 -42.85
C ARG A 84 -5.58 16.83 -43.89
N ASP A 85 -4.51 17.48 -43.42
CA ASP A 85 -3.46 18.06 -44.24
C ASP A 85 -2.11 17.53 -43.78
N ASP A 86 -1.37 16.91 -44.70
CA ASP A 86 -0.03 16.39 -44.45
C ASP A 86 0.99 17.48 -44.13
N ALA A 87 0.73 18.75 -44.48
CA ALA A 87 1.57 19.87 -44.10
C ALA A 87 1.33 20.38 -42.66
N SER A 88 0.25 19.95 -42.00
CA SER A 88 -0.07 20.39 -40.63
C SER A 88 1.00 19.92 -39.63
N PRO A 89 1.44 20.74 -38.67
CA PRO A 89 2.43 20.31 -37.69
C PRO A 89 1.81 19.27 -36.74
N ARG A 90 2.55 18.18 -36.46
CA ARG A 90 2.13 17.10 -35.56
C ARG A 90 2.37 17.49 -34.10
N THR A 91 1.69 18.55 -33.66
CA THR A 91 1.80 19.09 -32.30
C THR A 91 0.95 18.29 -31.31
N GLY A 92 1.43 18.16 -30.07
CA GLY A 92 0.84 17.32 -29.01
C GLY A 92 0.84 17.97 -27.62
N ASN A 93 1.01 19.30 -27.51
CA ASN A 93 0.86 20.01 -26.24
C ASN A 93 -0.60 20.01 -25.77
N SER A 94 -0.84 20.03 -24.45
CA SER A 94 -2.18 19.80 -23.88
C SER A 94 -3.24 20.79 -24.38
N ALA A 95 -2.86 22.06 -24.62
CA ALA A 95 -3.79 23.07 -25.12
C ALA A 95 -4.33 22.75 -26.53
N ILE A 96 -3.52 22.22 -27.44
CA ILE A 96 -4.00 21.91 -28.80
C ILE A 96 -4.95 20.71 -28.79
N HIS A 97 -4.69 19.71 -27.95
CA HIS A 97 -5.63 18.61 -27.72
C HIS A 97 -6.98 19.11 -27.18
N ALA A 98 -6.98 20.08 -26.26
CA ALA A 98 -8.23 20.67 -25.75
C ALA A 98 -9.02 21.39 -26.85
N MET A 99 -8.33 22.08 -27.76
CA MET A 99 -8.96 22.71 -28.92
C MET A 99 -9.61 21.68 -29.86
N ASP A 100 -9.01 20.51 -30.07
CA ASP A 100 -9.63 19.43 -30.87
C ASP A 100 -10.92 18.92 -30.24
N VAL A 101 -10.91 18.74 -28.91
CA VAL A 101 -12.11 18.32 -28.17
C VAL A 101 -13.20 19.37 -28.31
N VAL A 102 -12.88 20.65 -28.19
CA VAL A 102 -13.85 21.74 -28.39
C VAL A 102 -14.40 21.77 -29.82
N ALA A 103 -13.56 21.60 -30.83
CA ALA A 103 -14.00 21.55 -32.23
C ALA A 103 -14.95 20.37 -32.48
N LEU A 104 -14.68 19.21 -31.89
CA LEU A 104 -15.60 18.06 -31.91
C LEU A 104 -16.93 18.41 -31.23
N LEU A 105 -16.90 18.95 -30.01
CA LEU A 105 -18.13 19.25 -29.25
C LEU A 105 -18.98 20.33 -29.90
N ASP A 106 -18.36 21.35 -30.48
CA ASP A 106 -19.05 22.38 -31.27
C ASP A 106 -19.74 21.77 -32.49
N GLY A 107 -19.05 20.85 -33.17
CA GLY A 107 -19.58 20.10 -34.30
C GLY A 107 -20.73 19.16 -33.95
N LEU A 108 -20.74 18.65 -32.72
CA LEU A 108 -21.83 17.84 -32.16
C LEU A 108 -22.93 18.67 -31.50
N GLU A 109 -22.83 20.00 -31.55
CA GLU A 109 -23.77 20.95 -30.93
C GLU A 109 -23.92 20.74 -29.40
N ILE A 110 -22.84 20.38 -28.72
CA ILE A 110 -22.81 20.15 -27.27
C ILE A 110 -22.28 21.39 -26.56
N ASP A 111 -23.16 22.24 -26.03
CA ASP A 111 -22.75 23.52 -25.43
C ASP A 111 -22.10 23.38 -24.04
N ARG A 112 -22.61 22.48 -23.17
CA ARG A 112 -22.07 22.24 -21.83
C ARG A 112 -21.87 20.75 -21.56
N PHE A 113 -20.86 20.43 -20.75
CA PHE A 113 -20.46 19.06 -20.47
C PHE A 113 -19.69 18.95 -19.15
N MET A 114 -19.61 17.73 -18.63
CA MET A 114 -18.66 17.32 -17.60
C MET A 114 -17.51 16.57 -18.26
N VAL A 115 -16.35 16.50 -17.61
CA VAL A 115 -15.16 15.87 -18.21
C VAL A 115 -14.39 15.03 -17.20
N ALA A 116 -13.93 13.85 -17.63
CA ALA A 116 -12.93 13.04 -16.91
C ALA A 116 -11.73 12.80 -17.83
N GLY A 117 -10.52 12.94 -17.29
CA GLY A 117 -9.30 12.75 -18.05
C GLY A 117 -8.26 11.94 -17.27
N HIS A 118 -7.59 11.01 -17.95
CA HIS A 118 -6.47 10.23 -17.42
C HIS A 118 -5.15 10.67 -18.05
N ASP A 119 -4.10 10.86 -17.24
CA ASP A 119 -2.76 11.26 -17.66
C ASP A 119 -2.75 12.50 -18.61
N TRP A 120 -2.43 12.37 -19.90
CA TRP A 120 -2.56 13.49 -20.85
C TRP A 120 -3.99 14.04 -20.87
N GLY A 121 -4.98 13.14 -20.85
CA GLY A 121 -6.39 13.48 -20.71
C GLY A 121 -6.69 14.34 -19.48
N SER A 122 -5.98 14.12 -18.37
CA SER A 122 -6.10 14.94 -17.15
C SER A 122 -5.71 16.40 -17.43
N ASN A 123 -4.56 16.63 -18.05
CA ASN A 123 -4.12 17.99 -18.41
C ASN A 123 -4.93 18.62 -19.56
N ILE A 124 -5.54 17.80 -20.43
CA ILE A 124 -6.50 18.28 -21.43
C ILE A 124 -7.80 18.73 -20.75
N ALA A 125 -8.32 17.96 -19.79
CA ALA A 125 -9.52 18.29 -19.03
C ALA A 125 -9.33 19.59 -18.21
N GLU A 126 -8.17 19.78 -17.60
CA GLU A 126 -7.75 21.04 -16.98
C GLU A 126 -7.76 22.20 -18.00
N ALA A 127 -7.13 22.02 -19.16
CA ALA A 127 -7.09 23.06 -20.18
C ALA A 127 -8.49 23.42 -20.71
N LEU A 128 -9.41 22.44 -20.79
CA LEU A 128 -10.82 22.69 -21.10
C LEU A 128 -11.49 23.57 -20.04
N ALA A 129 -11.29 23.26 -18.76
CA ALA A 129 -11.86 24.03 -17.64
C ALA A 129 -11.31 25.46 -17.58
N VAL A 130 -10.03 25.67 -17.89
CA VAL A 130 -9.40 27.00 -17.96
C VAL A 130 -9.85 27.77 -19.21
N GLY A 131 -9.87 27.12 -20.37
CA GLY A 131 -10.16 27.74 -21.65
C GLY A 131 -11.62 28.14 -21.80
N TRP A 132 -12.53 27.25 -21.37
CA TRP A 132 -13.97 27.36 -21.55
C TRP A 132 -14.73 27.08 -20.23
N PRO A 133 -14.51 27.86 -19.17
CA PRO A 133 -15.09 27.60 -17.84
C PRO A 133 -16.63 27.58 -17.85
N GLU A 134 -17.26 28.34 -18.75
CA GLU A 134 -18.73 28.38 -18.90
C GLU A 134 -19.32 27.08 -19.49
N ARG A 135 -18.48 26.22 -20.08
CA ARG A 135 -18.90 24.96 -20.70
C ARG A 135 -18.64 23.75 -19.82
N VAL A 136 -17.67 23.82 -18.91
CA VAL A 136 -17.25 22.68 -18.09
C VAL A 136 -17.94 22.75 -16.73
N GLU A 137 -18.88 21.83 -16.52
CA GLU A 137 -19.71 21.83 -15.30
C GLU A 137 -19.00 21.14 -14.12
N ARG A 138 -18.28 20.03 -14.39
CA ARG A 138 -17.58 19.21 -13.38
C ARG A 138 -16.34 18.56 -14.00
N LEU A 139 -15.29 18.40 -13.20
CA LEU A 139 -13.97 17.94 -13.65
C LEU A 139 -13.50 16.72 -12.83
N ALA A 140 -13.07 15.66 -13.50
CA ALA A 140 -12.31 14.57 -12.89
C ALA A 140 -10.92 14.45 -13.53
N MET A 141 -9.89 14.38 -12.70
CA MET A 141 -8.48 14.29 -13.09
C MET A 141 -7.88 13.02 -12.50
N LEU A 142 -7.37 12.14 -13.36
CA LEU A 142 -6.83 10.83 -12.96
C LEU A 142 -5.31 10.79 -13.18
N SER A 143 -4.58 10.38 -12.14
CA SER A 143 -3.14 10.03 -12.10
C SER A 143 -2.11 11.14 -12.39
N THR A 144 -2.49 12.23 -13.06
CA THR A 144 -1.56 13.32 -13.40
C THR A 144 -2.03 14.65 -12.80
N PRO A 145 -1.19 15.31 -11.95
CA PRO A 145 -1.50 16.60 -11.36
C PRO A 145 -1.79 17.72 -12.38
N PRO A 146 -2.57 18.75 -11.98
CA PRO A 146 -2.73 19.99 -12.75
C PRO A 146 -1.42 20.73 -12.98
N ARG A 147 -1.35 21.49 -14.08
CA ARG A 147 -0.25 22.40 -14.44
C ARG A 147 -0.56 23.87 -14.19
N LEU A 148 -1.64 24.18 -13.45
CA LEU A 148 -1.96 25.54 -12.99
C LEU A 148 -0.76 26.20 -12.31
N GLY A 149 -0.44 27.42 -12.75
CA GLY A 149 0.70 28.20 -12.27
C GLY A 149 2.02 27.89 -12.97
N GLY A 150 2.00 27.03 -14.00
CA GLY A 150 3.19 26.55 -14.70
C GLY A 150 3.82 25.33 -14.03
N MET A 151 4.77 24.71 -14.72
CA MET A 151 5.49 23.54 -14.21
C MET A 151 6.81 23.98 -13.57
N ALA A 152 7.00 23.59 -12.30
CA ALA A 152 8.30 23.70 -11.65
C ALA A 152 9.24 22.58 -12.10
N ASN A 153 10.54 22.80 -11.93
CA ASN A 153 11.51 21.72 -12.11
C ASN A 153 11.28 20.64 -11.03
N PRO A 154 11.09 19.37 -11.40
CA PRO A 154 10.86 18.30 -10.46
C PRO A 154 12.13 17.98 -9.65
N PRO A 155 12.00 17.46 -8.42
CA PRO A 155 13.15 16.94 -7.68
C PRO A 155 13.78 15.76 -8.41
N PHE A 156 15.07 15.52 -8.20
CA PHE A 156 15.81 14.49 -8.95
C PHE A 156 15.19 13.08 -8.88
N GLU A 157 14.58 12.70 -7.75
CA GLU A 157 13.88 11.42 -7.64
C GLU A 157 12.70 11.34 -8.62
N GLN A 158 11.91 12.41 -8.74
CA GLN A 158 10.81 12.47 -9.70
C GLN A 158 11.33 12.53 -11.14
N THR A 159 12.43 13.25 -11.38
CA THR A 159 13.14 13.29 -12.67
C THR A 159 13.57 11.90 -13.14
N GLN A 160 13.96 11.00 -12.22
CA GLN A 160 14.28 9.60 -12.54
C GLN A 160 13.05 8.81 -13.00
N ARG A 161 11.90 8.99 -12.33
CA ARG A 161 10.63 8.38 -12.76
C ARG A 161 10.18 8.88 -14.13
N GLN A 162 10.51 10.14 -14.41
CA GLN A 162 10.24 10.84 -15.67
C GLN A 162 11.38 10.75 -16.70
N TRP A 163 12.31 9.81 -16.57
CA TRP A 163 13.51 9.70 -17.42
C TRP A 163 13.21 9.80 -18.93
N TYR A 164 12.05 9.27 -19.34
CA TYR A 164 11.58 9.20 -20.71
C TYR A 164 11.34 10.59 -21.33
N HIS A 165 11.04 11.62 -20.54
CA HIS A 165 10.88 13.00 -21.00
C HIS A 165 12.19 13.50 -21.61
N TRP A 166 13.29 13.33 -20.88
CA TRP A 166 14.63 13.75 -21.29
C TRP A 166 15.15 12.89 -22.44
N PHE A 167 14.85 11.58 -22.41
CA PHE A 167 15.21 10.68 -23.48
C PHE A 167 14.61 11.13 -24.82
N MET A 168 13.31 11.43 -24.85
CA MET A 168 12.59 11.92 -26.03
C MET A 168 13.03 13.31 -26.51
N ALA A 169 13.56 14.15 -25.61
CA ALA A 169 14.14 15.43 -25.99
C ALA A 169 15.38 15.25 -26.89
N THR A 170 16.17 14.20 -26.68
CA THR A 170 17.36 13.95 -27.51
C THR A 170 17.00 13.44 -28.92
N ALA A 171 17.85 13.74 -29.90
CA ALA A 171 17.70 13.21 -31.26
C ALA A 171 17.78 11.67 -31.30
N ARG A 172 18.69 11.07 -30.51
CA ARG A 172 18.86 9.61 -30.45
C ARG A 172 17.68 8.91 -29.77
N GLY A 173 17.15 9.48 -28.70
CA GLY A 173 15.97 8.92 -28.03
C GLY A 173 14.73 9.03 -28.89
N ALA A 174 14.54 10.14 -29.61
CA ALA A 174 13.48 10.25 -30.61
C ALA A 174 13.56 9.17 -31.70
N GLU A 175 14.77 8.88 -32.20
CA GLU A 175 14.95 7.79 -33.17
C GLU A 175 14.66 6.41 -32.56
N ALA A 176 15.07 6.17 -31.31
CA ALA A 176 14.77 4.92 -30.62
C ALA A 176 13.25 4.72 -30.44
N VAL A 177 12.51 5.78 -30.09
CA VAL A 177 11.04 5.73 -29.99
C VAL A 177 10.40 5.48 -31.36
N ARG A 178 10.94 6.06 -32.45
CA ARG A 178 10.48 5.76 -33.82
C ARG A 178 10.69 4.30 -34.20
N ALA A 179 11.85 3.77 -33.86
CA ALA A 179 12.25 2.40 -34.18
C ALA A 179 11.40 1.35 -33.44
N ASP A 180 11.01 1.61 -32.18
CA ASP A 180 10.20 0.68 -31.39
C ASP A 180 9.17 1.39 -30.50
N ARG A 181 8.16 2.00 -31.14
CA ARG A 181 7.09 2.72 -30.43
C ARG A 181 6.27 1.84 -29.49
N ARG A 182 6.07 0.56 -29.84
CA ARG A 182 5.25 -0.37 -29.05
C ARG A 182 6.04 -0.89 -27.86
N GLY A 183 7.30 -1.26 -28.02
CA GLY A 183 8.17 -1.65 -26.91
C GLY A 183 8.40 -0.49 -25.94
N PHE A 184 8.55 0.73 -26.46
CA PHE A 184 8.63 1.93 -25.63
C PHE A 184 7.36 2.15 -24.80
N ALA A 185 6.17 2.08 -25.42
CA ALA A 185 4.90 2.16 -24.71
C ALA A 185 4.70 1.01 -23.70
N HIS A 186 5.11 -0.22 -24.05
CA HIS A 186 5.01 -1.40 -23.18
C HIS A 186 5.83 -1.23 -21.91
N LEU A 187 7.05 -0.70 -22.03
CA LEU A 187 7.91 -0.42 -20.89
C LEU A 187 7.23 0.48 -19.85
N HIS A 188 6.42 1.45 -20.30
CA HIS A 188 5.65 2.31 -19.39
C HIS A 188 4.49 1.57 -18.75
N TRP A 189 3.78 0.71 -19.49
CA TRP A 189 2.76 -0.18 -18.90
C TRP A 189 3.36 -1.07 -17.81
N VAL A 190 4.56 -1.62 -18.01
CA VAL A 190 5.24 -2.44 -17.00
C VAL A 190 5.65 -1.63 -15.77
N ASN A 191 6.18 -0.42 -15.96
CA ASN A 191 6.82 0.33 -14.87
C ASN A 191 5.88 1.21 -14.06
N TRP A 192 4.74 1.61 -14.61
CA TRP A 192 3.88 2.61 -13.99
C TRP A 192 2.79 2.03 -13.08
N SER A 193 2.64 0.70 -13.08
CA SER A 193 1.63 0.02 -12.29
C SER A 193 2.13 -1.32 -11.73
N PRO A 194 1.50 -1.86 -10.65
CA PRO A 194 1.97 -3.07 -9.98
C PRO A 194 2.11 -4.29 -10.90
N PRO A 195 3.09 -5.18 -10.69
CA PRO A 195 3.25 -6.38 -11.50
C PRO A 195 1.95 -7.21 -11.60
N GLY A 196 1.62 -7.66 -12.82
CA GLY A 196 0.45 -8.49 -13.09
C GLY A 196 -0.87 -7.74 -13.30
N TRP A 197 -0.85 -6.41 -13.42
CA TRP A 197 -2.06 -5.61 -13.63
C TRP A 197 -2.69 -5.76 -15.03
N PHE A 198 -1.91 -6.15 -16.04
CA PHE A 198 -2.37 -6.38 -17.42
C PHE A 198 -1.88 -7.72 -17.98
N ASP A 199 -2.58 -8.20 -19.01
CA ASP A 199 -2.12 -9.29 -19.86
C ASP A 199 -1.62 -8.77 -21.22
N GLU A 200 -0.66 -9.48 -21.82
CA GLU A 200 -0.04 -9.08 -23.09
C GLU A 200 -1.03 -8.99 -24.25
N ALA A 201 -2.11 -9.77 -24.24
CA ALA A 201 -3.12 -9.69 -25.30
C ALA A 201 -3.93 -8.38 -25.19
N THR A 202 -4.15 -7.89 -23.97
CA THR A 202 -4.76 -6.58 -23.72
C THR A 202 -3.85 -5.45 -24.18
N PHE A 203 -2.57 -5.46 -23.82
CA PHE A 203 -1.63 -4.47 -24.32
C PHE A 203 -1.53 -4.52 -25.85
N ALA A 204 -1.40 -5.70 -26.46
CA ALA A 204 -1.30 -5.84 -27.91
C ALA A 204 -2.51 -5.28 -28.67
N ARG A 205 -3.72 -5.35 -28.09
CA ARG A 205 -4.91 -4.71 -28.68
C ARG A 205 -4.80 -3.19 -28.68
N ILE A 206 -4.34 -2.62 -27.57
CA ILE A 206 -4.22 -1.17 -27.34
C ILE A 206 -3.06 -0.60 -28.14
N ALA A 207 -1.96 -1.33 -28.21
CA ALA A 207 -0.75 -0.95 -28.95
C ALA A 207 -0.99 -0.74 -30.44
N ARG A 208 -2.07 -1.29 -31.02
CA ARG A 208 -2.49 -0.96 -32.40
C ARG A 208 -2.86 0.51 -32.57
N SER A 209 -3.32 1.16 -31.50
CA SER A 209 -3.58 2.60 -31.50
C SER A 209 -2.30 3.41 -31.77
N PHE A 210 -1.14 2.88 -31.37
CA PHE A 210 0.16 3.52 -31.54
C PHE A 210 0.74 3.30 -32.96
N ASP A 211 0.13 2.43 -33.77
CA ASP A 211 0.50 2.26 -35.18
C ASP A 211 0.11 3.46 -36.04
N ASN A 212 -0.70 4.37 -35.49
CA ASN A 212 -1.02 5.64 -36.12
C ASN A 212 0.29 6.31 -36.61
N PRO A 213 0.33 6.77 -37.88
CA PRO A 213 1.55 7.29 -38.47
C PRO A 213 2.06 8.54 -37.75
N ASP A 214 1.17 9.32 -37.14
CA ASP A 214 1.49 10.56 -36.44
C ASP A 214 1.85 10.34 -34.95
N TRP A 215 1.66 9.12 -34.41
CA TRP A 215 1.80 8.84 -32.96
C TRP A 215 3.14 9.29 -32.40
N VAL A 216 4.24 8.97 -33.11
CA VAL A 216 5.59 9.26 -32.61
C VAL A 216 5.84 10.76 -32.60
N ASP A 217 5.50 11.48 -33.68
CA ASP A 217 5.79 12.91 -33.76
C ASP A 217 4.91 13.72 -32.78
N VAL A 218 3.64 13.34 -32.62
CA VAL A 218 2.76 13.93 -31.59
C VAL A 218 3.29 13.65 -30.18
N THR A 219 3.74 12.42 -29.91
CA THR A 219 4.34 12.03 -28.61
C THR A 219 5.60 12.83 -28.31
N LEU A 220 6.54 12.89 -29.25
CA LEU A 220 7.78 13.63 -29.09
C LEU A 220 7.51 15.12 -28.88
N HIS A 221 6.57 15.71 -29.63
CA HIS A 221 6.20 17.11 -29.45
C HIS A 221 5.56 17.36 -28.08
N SER A 222 4.66 16.48 -27.62
CA SER A 222 4.02 16.61 -26.30
C SER A 222 5.02 16.69 -25.16
N TYR A 223 6.08 15.89 -25.19
CA TYR A 223 7.10 15.91 -24.14
C TYR A 223 8.16 16.99 -24.33
N ARG A 224 8.55 17.32 -25.57
CA ARG A 224 9.52 18.40 -25.82
C ARG A 224 8.95 19.77 -25.47
N SER A 225 7.69 20.03 -25.82
CA SER A 225 7.04 21.30 -25.51
C SER A 225 6.78 21.51 -24.01
N ARG A 226 6.74 20.43 -23.21
CA ARG A 226 6.69 20.53 -21.73
C ARG A 226 7.94 21.16 -21.12
N TRP A 227 9.08 21.00 -21.79
CA TRP A 227 10.39 21.37 -21.26
C TRP A 227 11.10 22.41 -22.11
N ASP A 228 10.33 23.21 -22.86
CA ASP A 228 10.84 24.28 -23.74
C ASP A 228 11.81 23.80 -24.85
N GLU A 229 11.85 22.49 -25.12
CA GLU A 229 12.65 21.87 -26.19
C GLU A 229 11.92 21.88 -27.56
N ALA A 230 10.67 22.34 -27.58
CA ALA A 230 9.90 22.62 -28.79
C ALA A 230 8.87 23.70 -28.51
N ALA A 231 8.60 24.59 -29.47
CA ALA A 231 7.51 25.54 -29.35
C ALA A 231 6.15 24.82 -29.30
N PRO A 232 5.19 25.28 -28.47
CA PRO A 232 3.82 24.78 -28.51
C PRO A 232 3.16 25.12 -29.86
N ASP A 233 2.03 24.47 -30.16
CA ASP A 233 1.25 24.81 -31.35
C ASP A 233 0.85 26.30 -31.33
N PRO A 234 1.18 27.08 -32.39
CA PRO A 234 0.89 28.52 -32.43
C PRO A 234 -0.59 28.85 -32.24
N GLY A 235 -1.51 28.00 -32.73
CA GLY A 235 -2.95 28.18 -32.58
C GLY A 235 -3.44 27.99 -31.13
N SER A 236 -2.67 27.25 -30.32
CA SER A 236 -2.98 26.95 -28.92
C SER A 236 -2.22 27.80 -27.90
N ALA A 237 -1.27 28.63 -28.33
CA ALA A 237 -0.40 29.40 -27.43
C ALA A 237 -1.18 30.27 -26.43
N TRP A 238 -2.31 30.84 -26.86
CA TRP A 238 -3.18 31.64 -25.97
C TRP A 238 -3.70 30.83 -24.77
N LEU A 239 -3.96 29.53 -24.95
CA LEU A 239 -4.48 28.66 -23.91
C LEU A 239 -3.36 28.13 -23.01
N GLU A 240 -2.18 27.83 -23.57
CA GLU A 240 -0.99 27.51 -22.78
C GLU A 240 -0.67 28.63 -21.78
N GLU A 241 -0.62 29.88 -22.25
CA GLU A 241 -0.36 31.04 -21.38
C GLU A 241 -1.49 31.26 -20.36
N LYS A 242 -2.74 30.99 -20.74
CA LYS A 242 -3.87 31.08 -19.81
C LYS A 242 -3.80 30.03 -18.71
N VAL A 243 -3.40 28.79 -19.02
CA VAL A 243 -3.19 27.72 -18.03
C VAL A 243 -2.05 28.06 -17.08
N LYS A 244 -0.91 28.54 -17.61
CA LYS A 244 0.21 29.01 -16.78
C LYS A 244 -0.17 30.17 -15.86
N ALA A 245 -1.00 31.09 -16.33
CA ALA A 245 -1.46 32.24 -15.54
C ALA A 245 -2.50 31.86 -14.47
N ALA A 246 -3.32 30.84 -14.73
CA ALA A 246 -4.34 30.38 -13.79
C ALA A 246 -3.69 29.70 -12.56
N GLN A 247 -4.08 30.15 -11.36
CA GLN A 247 -3.55 29.59 -10.10
C GLN A 247 -4.48 28.53 -9.50
N THR A 248 -5.79 28.73 -9.63
CA THR A 248 -6.81 27.86 -9.04
C THR A 248 -8.02 27.70 -9.96
N LEU A 249 -8.72 26.57 -9.84
CA LEU A 249 -10.03 26.31 -10.46
C LEU A 249 -11.13 26.23 -9.38
N SER A 250 -12.31 26.79 -9.66
CA SER A 250 -13.43 26.86 -8.69
C SER A 250 -14.59 25.92 -8.99
N LEU A 251 -14.54 25.17 -10.09
CA LEU A 251 -15.57 24.19 -10.43
C LEU A 251 -15.44 22.92 -9.57
N PRO A 252 -16.53 22.17 -9.36
CA PRO A 252 -16.45 20.92 -8.62
C PRO A 252 -15.50 19.94 -9.28
N THR A 253 -14.52 19.48 -8.51
CA THR A 253 -13.41 18.68 -9.03
C THR A 253 -13.12 17.46 -8.18
N LEU A 254 -12.85 16.35 -8.84
CA LEU A 254 -12.34 15.12 -8.24
C LEU A 254 -10.95 14.82 -8.80
N TYR A 255 -9.97 14.66 -7.92
CA TYR A 255 -8.67 14.09 -8.25
C TYR A 255 -8.63 12.63 -7.80
N LEU A 256 -8.29 11.71 -8.70
CA LEU A 256 -8.20 10.28 -8.45
C LEU A 256 -6.76 9.82 -8.75
N HIS A 257 -6.09 9.17 -7.82
CA HIS A 257 -4.76 8.63 -8.05
C HIS A 257 -4.56 7.27 -7.39
N GLY A 258 -3.65 6.47 -7.92
CA GLY A 258 -3.23 5.21 -7.30
C GLY A 258 -2.14 5.43 -6.24
N ASP A 259 -2.14 4.65 -5.15
CA ASP A 259 -1.04 4.66 -4.18
C ASP A 259 0.23 3.94 -4.67
N ALA A 260 0.08 3.08 -5.69
CA ALA A 260 1.16 2.32 -6.29
C ALA A 260 1.55 2.86 -7.69
N ASP A 261 1.21 4.11 -8.00
CA ASP A 261 1.58 4.78 -9.24
C ASP A 261 3.12 4.91 -9.33
N GLY A 262 3.69 4.23 -10.33
CA GLY A 262 5.14 4.16 -10.52
C GLY A 262 5.76 5.44 -11.06
N VAL A 263 4.97 6.32 -11.68
CA VAL A 263 5.44 7.56 -12.32
C VAL A 263 5.08 8.82 -11.55
N ASN A 264 3.88 8.90 -10.99
CA ASN A 264 3.40 10.02 -10.19
C ASN A 264 2.99 9.50 -8.80
N PRO A 265 3.96 9.23 -7.91
CA PRO A 265 3.67 8.72 -6.58
C PRO A 265 2.79 9.70 -5.79
N PRO A 266 2.15 9.27 -4.67
CA PRO A 266 1.29 10.11 -3.85
C PRO A 266 1.88 11.47 -3.47
N SER A 267 3.21 11.56 -3.29
CA SER A 267 3.91 12.80 -3.00
C SER A 267 3.75 13.88 -4.09
N THR A 268 3.54 13.48 -5.36
CA THR A 268 3.27 14.42 -6.46
C THR A 268 1.88 15.05 -6.40
N ALA A 269 0.99 14.48 -5.57
CA ALA A 269 -0.38 14.94 -5.40
C ALA A 269 -0.58 15.86 -4.18
N GLU A 270 0.44 16.06 -3.33
CA GLU A 270 0.33 16.79 -2.06
C GLU A 270 -0.18 18.24 -2.25
N ASP A 271 0.29 18.93 -3.29
CA ASP A 271 -0.10 20.31 -3.58
C ASP A 271 -1.39 20.42 -4.40
N VAL A 272 -1.95 19.32 -4.90
CA VAL A 272 -3.13 19.32 -5.78
C VAL A 272 -4.34 19.99 -5.13
N PRO A 273 -4.69 19.74 -3.86
CA PRO A 273 -5.82 20.42 -3.21
C PRO A 273 -5.70 21.96 -3.25
N SER A 274 -4.48 22.50 -3.17
CA SER A 274 -4.25 23.97 -3.21
C SER A 274 -4.61 24.61 -4.55
N LYS A 275 -4.74 23.80 -5.61
CA LYS A 275 -5.09 24.24 -6.97
C LYS A 275 -6.59 24.37 -7.18
N PHE A 276 -7.42 24.05 -6.17
CA PHE A 276 -8.86 24.11 -6.29
C PHE A 276 -9.48 24.95 -5.16
N ALA A 277 -10.31 25.92 -5.54
CA ALA A 277 -11.01 26.81 -4.63
C ALA A 277 -12.52 26.47 -4.49
N GLY A 278 -13.01 25.52 -5.29
CA GLY A 278 -14.38 25.02 -5.26
C GLY A 278 -14.51 23.70 -4.50
N PRO A 279 -15.68 23.03 -4.58
CA PRO A 279 -15.84 21.68 -4.04
C PRO A 279 -14.80 20.75 -4.65
N PHE A 280 -14.01 20.11 -3.79
CA PHE A 280 -12.87 19.31 -4.21
C PHE A 280 -12.80 18.03 -3.38
N ALA A 281 -12.41 16.93 -4.01
CA ALA A 281 -11.94 15.74 -3.32
C ALA A 281 -10.71 15.16 -4.02
N ALA A 282 -9.73 14.75 -3.22
CA ALA A 282 -8.64 13.86 -3.61
C ALA A 282 -8.93 12.44 -3.11
N VAL A 283 -8.95 11.49 -4.03
CA VAL A 283 -9.20 10.08 -3.76
C VAL A 283 -7.97 9.26 -4.13
N THR A 284 -7.43 8.55 -3.15
CA THR A 284 -6.35 7.58 -3.35
C THR A 284 -6.93 6.19 -3.48
N LEU A 285 -6.65 5.48 -4.59
CA LEU A 285 -7.05 4.10 -4.80
C LEU A 285 -5.94 3.17 -4.32
N ALA A 286 -6.27 2.29 -3.37
CA ALA A 286 -5.29 1.37 -2.81
C ALA A 286 -4.91 0.25 -3.78
N SER A 287 -3.61 -0.06 -3.85
CA SER A 287 -3.00 -1.07 -4.73
C SER A 287 -3.21 -0.82 -6.23
N VAL A 288 -3.49 0.42 -6.61
CA VAL A 288 -3.71 0.82 -8.01
C VAL A 288 -2.52 1.64 -8.46
N GLY A 289 -2.05 1.39 -9.68
CA GLY A 289 -1.00 2.13 -10.32
C GLY A 289 -1.51 3.33 -11.13
N HIS A 290 -0.83 3.60 -12.24
CA HIS A 290 -1.06 4.78 -13.05
C HIS A 290 -2.31 4.71 -13.93
N PHE A 291 -2.92 3.54 -14.16
CA PHE A 291 -4.08 3.35 -15.04
C PHE A 291 -5.36 2.97 -14.26
N PRO A 292 -5.84 3.80 -13.31
CA PRO A 292 -6.90 3.43 -12.38
C PRO A 292 -8.21 3.00 -13.06
N GLN A 293 -8.55 3.61 -14.19
CA GLN A 293 -9.74 3.27 -14.98
C GLN A 293 -9.65 1.90 -15.67
N ARG A 294 -8.45 1.32 -15.78
CA ARG A 294 -8.24 -0.06 -16.26
C ARG A 294 -8.03 -1.03 -15.12
N GLU A 295 -7.26 -0.62 -14.12
CA GLU A 295 -6.84 -1.45 -12.99
C GLU A 295 -7.97 -1.69 -11.99
N ASN A 296 -8.78 -0.66 -11.70
CA ASN A 296 -9.92 -0.76 -10.82
C ASN A 296 -11.12 0.06 -11.33
N PRO A 297 -11.73 -0.39 -12.43
CA PRO A 297 -12.73 0.40 -13.14
C PRO A 297 -14.00 0.66 -12.32
N GLU A 298 -14.38 -0.20 -11.38
CA GLU A 298 -15.56 0.04 -10.53
C GLU A 298 -15.35 1.13 -9.49
N ALA A 299 -14.15 1.20 -8.90
CA ALA A 299 -13.81 2.28 -7.97
C ALA A 299 -13.88 3.63 -8.70
N VAL A 300 -13.27 3.70 -9.89
CA VAL A 300 -13.37 4.87 -10.77
C VAL A 300 -14.82 5.19 -11.11
N VAL A 301 -15.61 4.21 -11.55
CA VAL A 301 -17.05 4.41 -11.84
C VAL A 301 -17.79 4.99 -10.65
N ARG A 302 -17.59 4.47 -9.44
CA ARG A 302 -18.30 4.93 -8.24
C ARG A 302 -18.00 6.40 -7.95
N HIS A 303 -16.72 6.77 -8.00
CA HIS A 303 -16.30 8.14 -7.73
C HIS A 303 -16.73 9.09 -8.84
N LEU A 304 -16.65 8.67 -10.11
CA LEU A 304 -17.18 9.47 -11.23
C LEU A 304 -18.69 9.64 -11.17
N LEU A 305 -19.45 8.61 -10.79
CA LEU A 305 -20.89 8.75 -10.58
C LEU A 305 -21.21 9.70 -9.43
N THR A 306 -20.47 9.59 -8.33
CA THR A 306 -20.62 10.53 -7.20
C THR A 306 -20.39 11.96 -7.66
N LEU A 307 -19.33 12.20 -8.44
CA LEU A 307 -19.05 13.51 -9.01
C LEU A 307 -20.13 13.96 -10.01
N PHE A 308 -20.56 13.12 -10.94
CA PHE A 308 -21.37 13.54 -12.10
C PHE A 308 -22.88 13.50 -11.86
N THR A 309 -23.37 12.66 -10.96
CA THR A 309 -24.81 12.56 -10.65
C THR A 309 -25.14 13.01 -9.23
N GLY A 310 -24.16 13.04 -8.33
CA GLY A 310 -24.33 13.46 -6.94
C GLY A 310 -24.29 14.97 -6.72
N ASP A 311 -24.44 15.35 -5.46
CA ASP A 311 -24.20 16.71 -4.97
C ASP A 311 -22.69 16.92 -4.80
N PRO A 312 -22.06 17.84 -5.55
CA PRO A 312 -20.62 18.05 -5.43
C PRO A 312 -20.19 18.60 -4.06
N ALA A 313 -21.10 19.14 -3.26
CA ALA A 313 -20.80 19.57 -1.89
C ALA A 313 -20.47 18.40 -0.94
N VAL A 314 -20.81 17.16 -1.31
CA VAL A 314 -20.48 15.95 -0.52
C VAL A 314 -19.22 15.24 -1.00
N LEU A 315 -18.45 15.84 -1.90
CA LEU A 315 -17.12 15.34 -2.26
C LEU A 315 -16.23 15.36 -1.00
N THR A 316 -15.66 14.22 -0.66
CA THR A 316 -14.78 14.07 0.51
C THR A 316 -13.48 13.39 0.11
N ASP A 317 -12.37 13.90 0.63
CA ASP A 317 -11.07 13.23 0.54
C ASP A 317 -11.13 11.86 1.21
N THR A 318 -10.74 10.81 0.48
CA THR A 318 -10.81 9.44 0.98
C THR A 318 -9.75 8.55 0.35
N ILE A 319 -9.33 7.52 1.08
CA ILE A 319 -8.61 6.39 0.49
C ILE A 319 -9.64 5.31 0.16
N ASP A 320 -9.88 5.05 -1.12
CA ASP A 320 -10.79 4.00 -1.58
C ASP A 320 -10.05 2.64 -1.66
N ARG A 321 -10.55 1.69 -0.87
CA ARG A 321 -10.01 0.34 -0.71
C ARG A 321 -10.87 -0.73 -1.40
N SER A 322 -11.84 -0.32 -2.21
CA SER A 322 -12.76 -1.22 -2.90
C SER A 322 -12.07 -1.91 -4.08
N LEU A 323 -11.67 -3.17 -3.92
CA LEU A 323 -11.24 -3.98 -5.06
C LEU A 323 -12.44 -4.72 -5.66
N THR A 324 -12.59 -4.61 -6.98
CA THR A 324 -13.59 -5.39 -7.71
C THR A 324 -13.13 -6.83 -7.85
N MET A 325 -13.67 -7.73 -7.04
CA MET A 325 -13.52 -9.16 -7.28
C MET A 325 -14.23 -9.52 -8.60
N LYS A 326 -13.48 -9.85 -9.65
CA LYS A 326 -14.04 -10.58 -10.80
C LYS A 326 -14.60 -11.90 -10.26
N LYS A 327 -15.93 -12.05 -10.25
CA LYS A 327 -16.59 -13.31 -9.91
C LYS A 327 -16.07 -14.40 -10.86
N ALA A 328 -15.32 -15.37 -10.33
CA ALA A 328 -15.05 -16.59 -11.07
C ALA A 328 -16.38 -17.36 -11.24
N ALA A 329 -16.78 -17.60 -12.49
CA ALA A 329 -17.92 -18.46 -12.78
C ALA A 329 -17.59 -19.90 -12.32
N PRO A 330 -18.54 -20.62 -11.70
CA PRO A 330 -18.29 -21.98 -11.25
C PRO A 330 -18.26 -22.91 -12.47
N TYR A 331 -17.09 -23.48 -12.77
CA TYR A 331 -17.03 -24.65 -13.64
C TYR A 331 -17.60 -25.86 -12.89
N ALA A 332 -18.79 -26.29 -13.32
CA ALA A 332 -19.36 -27.58 -12.94
C ALA A 332 -18.74 -28.69 -13.80
N ALA A 333 -17.98 -29.57 -13.16
CA ALA A 333 -17.67 -30.94 -13.60
C ALA A 333 -17.08 -31.64 -12.37
N GLY A 334 -17.50 -32.79 -11.87
CA GLY A 334 -18.49 -33.78 -12.24
C GLY A 334 -18.33 -34.88 -11.17
N ILE A 335 -19.44 -35.39 -10.65
CA ILE A 335 -19.46 -36.46 -9.64
C ILE A 335 -19.16 -37.81 -10.29
N ALA A 336 -18.22 -38.58 -9.72
CA ALA A 336 -18.21 -40.05 -9.61
C ALA A 336 -16.97 -40.47 -8.77
N ALA A 337 -17.09 -40.80 -7.48
CA ALA A 337 -17.49 -42.08 -6.90
C ALA A 337 -16.33 -43.10 -6.75
N ILE A 338 -16.43 -43.90 -5.67
CA ILE A 338 -15.54 -44.96 -5.13
C ILE A 338 -14.61 -44.40 -4.03
N GLY A 339 -14.65 -44.82 -2.76
CA GLY A 339 -15.32 -45.93 -2.09
C GLY A 339 -14.45 -46.39 -0.91
N LEU A 340 -15.05 -46.54 0.28
CA LEU A 340 -14.62 -47.24 1.49
C LEU A 340 -13.13 -47.60 1.68
N VAL A 341 -12.51 -47.07 2.75
CA VAL A 341 -11.98 -47.87 3.87
C VAL A 341 -12.15 -47.07 5.16
N ALA A 342 -13.10 -47.49 5.99
CA ALA A 342 -13.12 -47.21 7.41
C ALA A 342 -12.52 -48.43 8.14
N ALA A 343 -11.98 -48.17 9.33
CA ALA A 343 -11.53 -49.13 10.35
C ALA A 343 -10.08 -49.65 10.24
N ALA A 344 -9.14 -48.87 10.79
CA ALA A 344 -8.13 -49.38 11.73
C ALA A 344 -7.57 -48.22 12.57
N ALA A 345 -7.27 -48.50 13.84
CA ALA A 345 -6.69 -47.58 14.83
C ALA A 345 -7.64 -46.63 15.58
N ALA A 346 -8.79 -47.13 16.03
CA ALA A 346 -9.18 -46.89 17.43
C ALA A 346 -8.22 -47.72 18.31
N GLY A 347 -7.25 -47.08 18.94
CA GLY A 347 -6.23 -47.82 19.68
C GLY A 347 -5.10 -47.06 20.36
N VAL A 348 -5.24 -45.76 20.68
CA VAL A 348 -4.51 -45.13 21.79
C VAL A 348 -5.39 -44.04 22.40
N ALA A 349 -6.37 -44.44 23.20
CA ALA A 349 -6.95 -43.56 24.21
C ALA A 349 -6.17 -43.79 25.50
N HIS A 350 -5.41 -42.80 25.95
CA HIS A 350 -4.85 -42.50 27.29
C HIS A 350 -3.81 -41.40 27.04
N ALA A 351 -3.87 -40.16 27.55
CA ALA A 351 -4.72 -39.52 28.53
C ALA A 351 -4.92 -38.06 28.07
N GLN A 352 -6.14 -37.67 27.70
CA GLN A 352 -6.46 -36.24 27.57
C GLN A 352 -6.67 -35.69 28.98
N GLY A 353 -5.57 -35.21 29.59
CA GLY A 353 -5.68 -34.22 30.64
C GLY A 353 -6.53 -33.06 30.10
N ARG A 354 -7.43 -32.52 30.94
CA ARG A 354 -8.28 -31.36 30.62
C ARG A 354 -7.45 -30.33 29.84
N SER A 355 -7.72 -30.20 28.54
CA SER A 355 -7.17 -29.14 27.70
C SER A 355 -7.40 -27.81 28.42
N ALA A 356 -6.35 -27.01 28.58
CA ALA A 356 -6.47 -25.69 29.19
C ALA A 356 -7.50 -24.87 28.37
N GLN A 357 -8.57 -24.43 29.03
CA GLN A 357 -9.63 -23.70 28.35
C GLN A 357 -9.12 -22.33 27.92
N LEU A 358 -9.12 -22.08 26.61
CA LEU A 358 -8.76 -20.77 26.05
C LEU A 358 -9.93 -19.78 26.25
N THR A 359 -9.67 -18.70 26.98
CA THR A 359 -10.65 -17.66 27.32
C THR A 359 -10.35 -16.39 26.53
N GLN A 360 -11.36 -15.83 25.85
CA GLN A 360 -11.21 -14.53 25.19
C GLN A 360 -11.28 -13.41 26.24
N VAL A 361 -10.25 -12.58 26.28
CA VAL A 361 -10.11 -11.46 27.22
C VAL A 361 -10.63 -10.16 26.60
N ALA A 362 -10.28 -9.92 25.34
CA ALA A 362 -10.70 -8.74 24.60
C ALA A 362 -10.71 -9.02 23.08
N GLN A 363 -11.40 -8.17 22.34
CA GLN A 363 -11.37 -8.12 20.88
C GLN A 363 -11.13 -6.68 20.45
N PHE A 364 -10.36 -6.50 19.39
CA PHE A 364 -9.96 -5.21 18.87
C PHE A 364 -10.40 -5.07 17.42
N ASP A 365 -10.68 -3.84 16.98
CA ASP A 365 -11.03 -3.57 15.58
C ASP A 365 -9.79 -3.42 14.67
N HIS A 366 -8.61 -3.30 15.27
CA HIS A 366 -7.31 -3.18 14.62
C HIS A 366 -6.41 -4.37 14.97
N GLN A 367 -5.37 -4.58 14.18
CA GLN A 367 -4.42 -5.68 14.38
C GLN A 367 -3.55 -5.46 15.62
N ALA A 368 -3.70 -6.32 16.63
CA ALA A 368 -2.85 -6.32 17.82
C ALA A 368 -1.71 -7.34 17.69
N THR A 369 -0.49 -6.93 18.07
CA THR A 369 0.67 -7.84 18.12
C THR A 369 1.12 -8.10 19.55
N GLY A 370 1.53 -7.08 20.30
CA GLY A 370 2.04 -7.27 21.66
C GLY A 370 0.98 -7.20 22.75
N VAL A 371 1.25 -7.90 23.85
CA VAL A 371 0.51 -7.80 25.11
C VAL A 371 1.48 -7.69 26.28
N ALA A 372 1.14 -6.85 27.25
CA ALA A 372 1.86 -6.75 28.51
C ALA A 372 0.89 -6.85 29.68
N VAL A 373 1.21 -7.67 30.68
CA VAL A 373 0.49 -7.75 31.94
C VAL A 373 1.45 -7.43 33.08
N THR A 374 1.12 -6.42 33.87
CA THR A 374 1.93 -5.94 35.00
C THR A 374 1.59 -6.69 36.29
N GLU A 375 2.44 -6.56 37.31
CA GLU A 375 2.26 -7.25 38.59
C GLU A 375 0.98 -6.86 39.36
N ASP A 376 0.52 -5.63 39.16
CA ASP A 376 -0.74 -5.09 39.70
C ASP A 376 -1.97 -5.48 38.84
N GLY A 377 -1.76 -6.23 37.77
CA GLY A 377 -2.82 -6.78 36.91
C GLY A 377 -3.33 -5.84 35.83
N ARG A 378 -2.68 -4.69 35.61
CA ARG A 378 -2.97 -3.85 34.42
C ARG A 378 -2.53 -4.61 33.16
N ARG A 379 -3.27 -4.37 32.08
CA ARG A 379 -3.08 -5.05 30.81
C ARG A 379 -2.94 -4.01 29.73
N PHE A 380 -1.96 -4.20 28.86
CA PHE A 380 -1.68 -3.30 27.76
C PHE A 380 -1.59 -4.11 26.47
N VAL A 381 -1.91 -3.45 25.36
CA VAL A 381 -1.83 -3.99 24.00
C VAL A 381 -1.25 -2.91 23.08
N ASN A 382 -0.53 -3.31 22.04
CA ASN A 382 -0.12 -2.39 20.98
C ASN A 382 -0.68 -2.80 19.60
N PHE A 383 -0.78 -1.81 18.74
CA PHE A 383 -1.28 -1.91 17.37
C PHE A 383 -0.23 -1.29 16.44
N PRO A 384 0.55 -2.10 15.70
CA PRO A 384 1.47 -1.58 14.70
C PRO A 384 0.70 -0.99 13.52
N ARG A 385 1.24 0.05 12.89
CA ARG A 385 0.65 0.66 11.69
C ARG A 385 1.14 -0.04 10.43
N TRP A 386 0.86 -1.33 10.31
CA TRP A 386 1.28 -2.18 9.18
C TRP A 386 0.36 -2.04 7.97
N THR A 387 -0.88 -2.48 8.13
CA THR A 387 -1.85 -2.57 7.04
C THR A 387 -2.88 -1.44 7.13
N ASP A 388 -3.15 -0.94 8.33
CA ASP A 388 -3.97 0.22 8.58
C ASP A 388 -3.25 1.31 9.38
N ASP A 389 -3.88 2.49 9.42
CA ASP A 389 -3.40 3.64 10.18
C ASP A 389 -4.12 3.66 11.55
N ALA A 390 -3.76 2.68 12.39
CA ALA A 390 -4.39 2.47 13.69
C ALA A 390 -4.40 3.77 14.54
N PRO A 391 -5.55 4.17 15.11
CA PRO A 391 -5.70 5.43 15.82
C PRO A 391 -5.01 5.44 17.20
N ILE A 392 -4.69 4.26 17.73
CA ILE A 392 -3.99 4.08 19.01
C ILE A 392 -2.86 3.09 18.74
N SER A 393 -1.62 3.44 19.07
CA SER A 393 -0.48 2.51 18.98
C SER A 393 -0.31 1.68 20.23
N VAL A 394 -0.56 2.25 21.41
CA VAL A 394 -0.47 1.56 22.71
C VAL A 394 -1.69 1.93 23.54
N ALA A 395 -2.38 0.91 24.06
CA ALA A 395 -3.55 1.09 24.89
C ALA A 395 -3.44 0.28 26.19
N GLU A 396 -4.01 0.82 27.27
CA GLU A 396 -4.41 0.02 28.42
C GLU A 396 -5.79 -0.59 28.15
N VAL A 397 -5.91 -1.91 28.38
CA VAL A 397 -7.14 -2.68 28.23
C VAL A 397 -7.91 -2.66 29.55
N MET A 398 -8.99 -1.91 29.57
CA MET A 398 -9.83 -1.72 30.74
C MET A 398 -10.61 -3.00 31.10
N LYS A 399 -11.23 -3.04 32.29
CA LYS A 399 -11.95 -4.24 32.77
C LYS A 399 -13.14 -4.61 31.90
N ASP A 400 -13.78 -3.64 31.27
CA ASP A 400 -14.90 -3.82 30.34
C ASP A 400 -14.45 -4.14 28.90
N GLY A 401 -13.14 -4.24 28.65
CA GLY A 401 -12.55 -4.46 27.33
C GLY A 401 -12.34 -3.19 26.50
N SER A 402 -12.75 -2.02 27.00
CA SER A 402 -12.49 -0.74 26.32
C SER A 402 -10.99 -0.40 26.33
N LEU A 403 -10.58 0.42 25.36
CA LEU A 403 -9.19 0.84 25.18
C LEU A 403 -9.00 2.28 25.65
N ARG A 404 -7.97 2.49 26.46
CA ARG A 404 -7.48 3.83 26.83
C ARG A 404 -6.10 4.06 26.22
N PRO A 405 -5.91 5.08 25.36
CA PRO A 405 -4.58 5.43 24.85
C PRO A 405 -3.58 5.60 25.98
N TYR A 406 -2.40 4.98 25.84
CA TYR A 406 -1.35 4.95 26.86
C TYR A 406 -0.01 5.38 26.27
N PRO A 407 0.82 6.19 26.96
CA PRO A 407 0.55 6.81 28.26
C PRO A 407 -0.53 7.88 28.21
N ASP A 408 -0.72 8.48 27.05
CA ASP A 408 -1.72 9.52 26.79
C ASP A 408 -2.10 9.59 25.31
N ALA A 409 -3.03 10.50 24.98
CA ALA A 409 -3.44 10.75 23.61
C ALA A 409 -2.34 11.40 22.76
N LYS A 410 -1.41 12.16 23.36
CA LYS A 410 -0.33 12.83 22.61
C LYS A 410 0.55 11.78 21.96
N TRP A 411 1.11 10.85 22.72
CA TRP A 411 2.00 9.82 22.19
C TRP A 411 1.35 8.95 21.10
N ASN A 412 0.03 8.79 21.14
CA ASN A 412 -0.74 8.01 20.17
C ASN A 412 -1.24 8.80 18.96
N SER A 413 -1.00 10.12 18.90
CA SER A 413 -1.63 11.00 17.89
C SER A 413 -0.94 11.07 16.53
N TRP A 414 0.26 10.49 16.39
CA TRP A 414 0.94 10.36 15.10
C TRP A 414 0.14 9.44 14.17
N ARG A 415 0.11 9.77 12.88
CA ARG A 415 -0.71 9.08 11.87
C ARG A 415 0.08 8.97 10.56
N ASN A 416 -0.06 7.85 9.85
CA ASN A 416 0.56 7.66 8.54
C ASN A 416 0.18 8.79 7.58
N ALA A 417 -1.09 9.21 7.59
CA ALA A 417 -1.61 10.30 6.75
C ALA A 417 -1.00 11.68 7.06
N ARG A 418 -0.32 11.83 8.20
CA ARG A 418 0.26 13.09 8.70
C ARG A 418 1.71 12.88 9.15
N ALA A 419 2.41 11.96 8.49
CA ALA A 419 3.74 11.50 8.91
C ALA A 419 4.76 12.64 9.03
N ASN A 420 4.60 13.70 8.24
CA ASN A 420 5.49 14.86 8.18
C ASN A 420 5.14 15.99 9.16
N GLU A 421 4.02 15.90 9.88
CA GLU A 421 3.56 16.99 10.75
C GLU A 421 4.13 16.91 12.18
N LEU A 422 4.47 15.70 12.64
CA LEU A 422 4.82 15.43 14.03
C LEU A 422 6.22 14.81 14.15
N PRO A 423 7.07 15.33 15.05
CA PRO A 423 8.46 14.87 15.18
C PRO A 423 8.51 13.43 15.68
N VAL A 424 9.13 12.52 14.92
CA VAL A 424 9.07 11.07 15.18
C VAL A 424 9.60 10.59 16.54
N GLY A 425 10.42 11.42 17.22
CA GLY A 425 10.98 11.12 18.53
C GLY A 425 10.00 11.26 19.70
N ASP A 426 8.94 12.05 19.55
CA ASP A 426 8.00 12.41 20.62
C ASP A 426 6.65 11.69 20.54
N TYR A 427 6.51 10.75 19.58
CA TYR A 427 5.29 10.04 19.28
C TYR A 427 5.56 8.57 18.91
N PHE A 428 4.54 7.73 19.05
CA PHE A 428 4.56 6.35 18.56
C PHE A 428 4.25 6.29 17.08
N ILE A 429 5.13 5.63 16.32
CA ILE A 429 5.09 5.58 14.85
C ILE A 429 4.54 4.24 14.38
N CYS A 430 5.16 3.13 14.77
CA CYS A 430 4.73 1.78 14.40
C CYS A 430 5.15 0.81 15.51
N VAL A 431 4.57 0.98 16.70
CA VAL A 431 4.93 0.19 17.88
C VAL A 431 4.71 -1.30 17.62
N GLN A 432 5.75 -2.08 17.87
CA GLN A 432 5.76 -3.52 17.63
C GLN A 432 5.62 -4.33 18.91
N SER A 433 6.34 -3.96 19.97
CA SER A 433 6.38 -4.75 21.22
C SER A 433 6.29 -3.84 22.45
N ILE A 434 5.60 -4.35 23.48
CA ILE A 434 5.45 -3.71 24.78
C ILE A 434 5.73 -4.71 25.89
N VAL A 435 6.61 -4.38 26.82
CA VAL A 435 7.09 -5.34 27.83
C VAL A 435 7.31 -4.63 29.17
N PRO A 436 6.73 -5.12 30.28
CA PRO A 436 7.06 -4.62 31.60
C PRO A 436 8.45 -5.11 32.01
N ASP A 437 9.27 -4.24 32.60
CA ASP A 437 10.62 -4.63 33.03
C ASP A 437 10.67 -5.35 34.39
N GLY A 438 9.56 -5.37 35.13
CA GLY A 438 9.50 -5.88 36.50
C GLY A 438 10.03 -4.90 37.56
N HIS A 439 10.41 -3.68 37.15
CA HIS A 439 10.94 -2.61 37.98
C HIS A 439 10.03 -1.37 37.98
N GLY A 440 8.74 -1.56 37.73
CA GLY A 440 7.72 -0.51 37.74
C GLY A 440 7.60 0.27 36.43
N ASN A 441 8.22 -0.19 35.33
CA ASN A 441 8.08 0.47 34.03
C ASN A 441 7.46 -0.44 32.98
N LEU A 442 6.75 0.17 32.04
CA LEU A 442 6.42 -0.41 30.74
C LEU A 442 7.39 0.14 29.70
N TRP A 443 8.05 -0.74 28.97
CA TRP A 443 8.86 -0.36 27.82
C TRP A 443 8.09 -0.59 26.53
N VAL A 444 8.20 0.36 25.61
CA VAL A 444 7.59 0.34 24.28
C VAL A 444 8.71 0.34 23.25
N LEU A 445 8.73 -0.67 22.38
CA LEU A 445 9.65 -0.78 21.26
C LEU A 445 8.94 -0.33 19.98
N ASP A 446 9.46 0.74 19.37
CA ASP A 446 8.95 1.33 18.16
C ASP A 446 10.00 1.21 17.04
N PRO A 447 9.86 0.26 16.11
CA PRO A 447 10.73 0.15 14.94
C PRO A 447 10.74 1.39 14.04
N GLY A 448 9.72 2.25 14.09
CA GLY A 448 9.64 3.41 13.21
C GLY A 448 9.42 3.09 11.73
N ALA A 449 8.93 1.89 11.41
CA ALA A 449 8.70 1.41 10.05
C ALA A 449 7.19 1.16 9.79
N PRO A 450 6.38 2.22 9.59
CA PRO A 450 4.98 2.05 9.18
C PRO A 450 4.91 1.31 7.83
N GLY A 451 3.82 0.58 7.59
CA GLY A 451 3.68 -0.24 6.38
C GLY A 451 4.51 -1.54 6.39
N ASN A 452 5.37 -1.75 7.40
CA ASN A 452 6.49 -2.70 7.32
C ASN A 452 7.42 -2.38 6.11
N GLU A 453 7.63 -1.08 5.87
CA GLU A 453 8.41 -0.56 4.75
C GLU A 453 9.70 0.14 5.22
N LYS A 454 9.91 1.40 4.78
CA LYS A 454 11.09 2.19 5.09
C LYS A 454 11.02 2.68 6.54
N ILE A 455 12.10 2.46 7.28
CA ILE A 455 12.32 3.10 8.58
C ILE A 455 12.33 4.63 8.38
N LEU A 456 11.49 5.34 9.11
CA LEU A 456 11.53 6.79 9.17
C LEU A 456 12.79 7.24 9.92
N GLU A 457 13.51 8.22 9.38
CA GLU A 457 14.77 8.69 9.95
C GLU A 457 14.58 9.18 11.40
N GLY A 458 15.37 8.63 12.33
CA GLY A 458 15.29 8.96 13.76
C GLY A 458 14.08 8.38 14.51
N ALA A 459 13.21 7.61 13.85
CA ALA A 459 12.03 7.03 14.47
C ALA A 459 12.28 5.78 15.35
N PRO A 460 13.23 4.86 15.04
CA PRO A 460 13.49 3.69 15.86
C PRO A 460 13.85 4.07 17.29
N LYS A 461 13.12 3.56 18.27
CA LYS A 461 13.32 3.93 19.69
C LYS A 461 12.75 2.93 20.68
N LEU A 462 13.30 2.97 21.89
CA LEU A 462 12.69 2.45 23.11
C LEU A 462 12.14 3.59 23.95
N VAL A 463 10.90 3.46 24.43
CA VAL A 463 10.26 4.44 25.31
C VAL A 463 9.93 3.79 26.64
N ARG A 464 10.49 4.32 27.74
CA ARG A 464 10.19 3.89 29.11
C ARG A 464 9.08 4.73 29.69
N ILE A 465 8.02 4.07 30.14
CA ILE A 465 6.88 4.69 30.80
C ILE A 465 6.83 4.20 32.24
N ASP A 466 6.89 5.13 33.20
CA ASP A 466 6.69 4.81 34.61
C ASP A 466 5.22 4.45 34.85
N LEU A 467 4.97 3.25 35.37
CA LEU A 467 3.60 2.73 35.54
C LEU A 467 2.83 3.44 36.66
N ALA A 468 3.53 4.01 37.65
CA ALA A 468 2.89 4.70 38.76
C ALA A 468 2.30 6.07 38.34
N SER A 469 3.05 6.82 37.55
CA SER A 469 2.67 8.15 37.07
C SER A 469 2.05 8.16 35.67
N ASN A 470 2.17 7.06 34.92
CA ASN A 470 1.81 6.94 33.51
C ASN A 470 2.51 7.99 32.63
N ARG A 471 3.77 8.32 32.94
CA ARG A 471 4.55 9.31 32.19
C ARG A 471 5.74 8.65 31.52
N VAL A 472 6.05 9.12 30.31
CA VAL A 472 7.33 8.81 29.68
C VAL A 472 8.45 9.41 30.53
N THR A 473 9.36 8.56 30.98
CA THR A 473 10.52 8.95 31.78
C THR A 473 11.83 8.83 31.01
N LYS A 474 11.83 8.14 29.86
CA LYS A 474 13.01 8.01 29.01
C LYS A 474 12.63 7.64 27.59
N THR A 475 13.34 8.20 26.63
CA THR A 475 13.36 7.75 25.24
C THR A 475 14.81 7.44 24.87
N ILE A 476 15.07 6.25 24.32
CA ILE A 476 16.38 5.82 23.83
C ILE A 476 16.24 5.64 22.31
N PRO A 477 16.78 6.53 21.48
CA PRO A 477 16.82 6.34 20.04
C PRO A 477 17.75 5.17 19.70
N VAL A 478 17.38 4.36 18.71
CA VAL A 478 18.26 3.36 18.12
C VAL A 478 18.89 3.97 16.87
N PRO A 479 20.21 4.21 16.85
CA PRO A 479 20.86 4.94 15.78
C PRO A 479 20.89 4.14 14.46
N GLY A 480 21.01 4.83 13.33
CA GLY A 480 20.90 4.21 11.99
C GLY A 480 22.04 3.25 11.61
N ASP A 481 23.13 3.23 12.37
CA ASP A 481 24.20 2.22 12.28
C ASP A 481 23.86 0.93 13.07
N VAL A 482 22.79 0.95 13.86
CA VAL A 482 22.23 -0.19 14.59
C VAL A 482 20.88 -0.61 14.00
N ALA A 483 19.95 0.33 13.78
CA ALA A 483 18.71 0.12 13.04
C ALA A 483 18.94 0.42 11.56
N LEU A 484 19.46 -0.57 10.84
CA LEU A 484 19.83 -0.45 9.44
C LEU A 484 18.57 -0.30 8.55
N GLN A 485 18.73 0.22 7.33
CA GLN A 485 17.63 0.18 6.38
C GLN A 485 17.22 -1.26 6.08
N GLY A 486 15.95 -1.59 6.35
CA GLY A 486 15.43 -2.97 6.27
C GLY A 486 15.49 -3.76 7.57
N THR A 487 15.95 -3.16 8.68
CA THR A 487 15.73 -3.66 10.05
C THR A 487 14.25 -3.60 10.41
N TYR A 488 13.80 -4.57 11.19
CA TYR A 488 12.51 -4.50 11.87
C TYR A 488 12.69 -4.97 13.31
N LEU A 489 12.85 -4.02 14.23
CA LEU A 489 13.03 -4.26 15.66
C LEU A 489 11.76 -4.90 16.22
N ASN A 490 11.79 -6.21 16.45
CA ASN A 490 10.57 -6.98 16.69
C ASN A 490 10.22 -7.05 18.17
N ASP A 491 10.93 -7.91 18.91
CA ASP A 491 10.61 -8.19 20.30
C ASP A 491 11.78 -7.86 21.22
N ILE A 492 11.50 -7.58 22.51
CA ILE A 492 12.52 -7.24 23.52
C ILE A 492 12.41 -8.06 24.81
N ARG A 493 13.54 -8.44 25.40
CA ARG A 493 13.62 -8.95 26.78
C ARG A 493 14.72 -8.23 27.57
N PHE A 494 14.57 -8.19 28.89
CA PHE A 494 15.45 -7.46 29.79
C PHE A 494 16.31 -8.38 30.63
N SER A 495 17.54 -7.96 30.94
CA SER A 495 18.32 -8.58 32.00
C SER A 495 17.58 -8.42 33.35
N PRO A 496 17.72 -9.38 34.30
CA PRO A 496 16.99 -9.32 35.57
C PRO A 496 17.25 -8.06 36.40
N ASP A 497 18.43 -7.45 36.25
CA ASP A 497 18.79 -6.18 36.90
C ASP A 497 18.23 -4.93 36.20
N GLY A 498 17.50 -5.10 35.10
CA GLY A 498 16.86 -4.02 34.35
C GLY A 498 17.84 -3.11 33.60
N LYS A 499 19.11 -3.51 33.43
CA LYS A 499 20.14 -2.67 32.81
C LYS A 499 20.31 -2.86 31.31
N ILE A 500 20.05 -4.06 30.80
CA ILE A 500 20.29 -4.43 29.41
C ILE A 500 18.97 -4.87 28.76
N GLY A 501 18.70 -4.33 27.58
CA GLY A 501 17.67 -4.83 26.66
C GLY A 501 18.28 -5.67 25.55
N TYR A 502 17.64 -6.78 25.21
CA TYR A 502 17.97 -7.64 24.07
C TYR A 502 16.80 -7.62 23.10
N ILE A 503 17.02 -7.13 21.88
CA ILE A 503 16.00 -6.96 20.85
C ILE A 503 16.32 -7.87 19.68
N THR A 504 15.32 -8.52 19.10
CA THR A 504 15.47 -9.21 17.82
C THR A 504 15.26 -8.28 16.64
N ASP A 505 16.13 -8.37 15.64
CA ASP A 505 15.91 -7.76 14.33
C ASP A 505 15.35 -8.83 13.38
N SER A 506 14.06 -8.71 13.07
CA SER A 506 13.33 -9.63 12.19
C SER A 506 13.37 -9.22 10.72
N GLY A 507 14.10 -8.13 10.42
CA GLY A 507 14.22 -7.55 9.10
C GLY A 507 15.01 -8.39 8.10
N THR A 508 15.42 -7.77 7.00
CA THR A 508 16.09 -8.46 5.88
C THR A 508 17.46 -9.04 6.25
N ARG A 509 18.08 -8.48 7.29
CA ARG A 509 19.35 -8.94 7.87
C ARG A 509 19.19 -9.07 9.37
N GLY A 510 18.84 -10.28 9.81
CA GLY A 510 18.55 -10.51 11.22
C GLY A 510 19.79 -10.39 12.13
N ALA A 511 19.54 -9.99 13.37
CA ALA A 511 20.55 -9.77 14.40
C ALA A 511 19.90 -9.81 15.79
N ILE A 512 20.74 -9.79 16.83
CA ILE A 512 20.33 -9.45 18.20
C ILE A 512 20.90 -8.07 18.52
N ILE A 513 20.04 -7.09 18.76
CA ILE A 513 20.46 -5.76 19.21
C ILE A 513 20.55 -5.77 20.73
N VAL A 514 21.68 -5.32 21.26
CA VAL A 514 21.90 -5.18 22.70
C VAL A 514 21.90 -3.70 23.03
N VAL A 515 21.10 -3.30 24.01
CA VAL A 515 20.95 -1.90 24.42
C VAL A 515 21.24 -1.78 25.91
N ASP A 516 22.19 -0.91 26.26
CA ASP A 516 22.37 -0.46 27.64
C ASP A 516 21.30 0.59 27.95
N LEU A 517 20.37 0.25 28.85
CA LEU A 517 19.17 1.05 29.12
C LEU A 517 19.45 2.30 29.95
N GLU A 518 20.66 2.44 30.52
CA GLU A 518 21.07 3.62 31.28
C GLU A 518 21.76 4.64 30.37
N SER A 519 22.76 4.22 29.61
CA SER A 519 23.51 5.07 28.69
C SER A 519 22.82 5.27 27.34
N GLY A 520 21.92 4.37 26.95
CA GLY A 520 21.28 4.35 25.64
C GLY A 520 22.17 3.82 24.51
N LYS A 521 23.40 3.37 24.81
CA LYS A 521 24.30 2.79 23.81
C LYS A 521 23.78 1.44 23.35
N SER A 522 23.85 1.19 22.05
CA SER A 522 23.42 -0.06 21.45
C SER A 522 24.40 -0.57 20.41
N HIS A 523 24.42 -1.88 20.20
CA HIS A 523 25.17 -2.52 19.11
C HIS A 523 24.43 -3.73 18.56
N ARG A 524 24.78 -4.10 17.32
CA ARG A 524 24.33 -5.34 16.68
C ARG A 524 25.25 -6.49 17.08
N ALA A 525 24.69 -7.63 17.44
CA ALA A 525 25.40 -8.88 17.69
C ALA A 525 24.78 -9.99 16.83
N LEU A 526 25.60 -10.95 16.38
CA LEU A 526 25.15 -12.02 15.46
C LEU A 526 24.51 -11.46 14.18
N ASP A 527 25.06 -10.35 13.68
CA ASP A 527 24.50 -9.60 12.55
C ASP A 527 24.71 -10.32 11.21
N GLY A 528 23.63 -10.87 10.65
CA GLY A 528 23.69 -11.72 9.47
C GLY A 528 24.14 -13.15 9.77
N HIS A 529 24.28 -13.53 11.04
CA HIS A 529 24.68 -14.89 11.42
C HIS A 529 23.58 -15.91 11.04
N PRO A 530 23.91 -17.13 10.59
CA PRO A 530 22.89 -18.10 10.15
C PRO A 530 21.77 -18.38 11.17
N SER A 531 22.05 -18.31 12.48
CA SER A 531 21.03 -18.52 13.52
C SER A 531 20.01 -17.38 13.65
N THR A 532 20.32 -16.20 13.12
CA THR A 532 19.43 -15.04 13.13
C THR A 532 18.74 -14.82 11.79
N GLN A 533 19.02 -15.64 10.76
CA GLN A 533 18.42 -15.51 9.43
C GLN A 533 17.25 -16.46 9.21
N ILE A 534 16.46 -16.18 8.18
CA ILE A 534 15.43 -17.10 7.68
C ILE A 534 16.04 -18.45 7.28
N ASP A 535 15.34 -19.54 7.58
CA ASP A 535 15.61 -20.84 6.99
C ASP A 535 14.85 -20.95 5.66
N LYS A 536 15.59 -20.82 4.55
CA LYS A 536 15.01 -20.88 3.19
C LYS A 536 14.38 -22.24 2.85
N THR A 537 14.61 -23.28 3.65
CA THR A 537 13.98 -24.60 3.47
C THR A 537 12.60 -24.69 4.12
N VAL A 538 12.25 -23.74 5.00
CA VAL A 538 10.94 -23.69 5.65
C VAL A 538 9.93 -23.09 4.70
N LYS A 539 8.80 -23.78 4.54
CA LYS A 539 7.62 -23.25 3.86
C LYS A 539 6.52 -23.05 4.90
N VAL A 540 6.05 -21.81 5.05
CA VAL A 540 4.94 -21.53 5.97
C VAL A 540 3.66 -22.07 5.35
N THR A 541 2.95 -22.93 6.08
CA THR A 541 1.70 -23.55 5.61
C THR A 541 0.58 -23.37 6.63
N LEU A 542 -0.64 -23.18 6.13
CA LEU A 542 -1.85 -23.15 6.94
C LEU A 542 -2.86 -24.11 6.33
N ASP A 543 -3.42 -24.99 7.18
CA ASP A 543 -4.37 -26.02 6.77
C ASP A 543 -3.86 -26.84 5.56
N GLY A 544 -2.56 -27.15 5.56
CA GLY A 544 -1.88 -27.92 4.52
C GLY A 544 -1.55 -27.16 3.23
N LYS A 545 -1.85 -25.86 3.14
CA LYS A 545 -1.57 -25.02 1.96
C LYS A 545 -0.44 -24.02 2.23
N PRO A 546 0.47 -23.76 1.27
CA PRO A 546 1.44 -22.69 1.40
C PRO A 546 0.75 -21.35 1.63
N LEU A 547 1.20 -20.61 2.64
CA LEU A 547 0.81 -19.21 2.83
C LEU A 547 1.71 -18.35 1.95
N VAL A 548 1.14 -17.79 0.89
CA VAL A 548 1.84 -16.99 -0.10
C VAL A 548 1.04 -15.72 -0.40
N ARG A 549 1.76 -14.63 -0.64
CA ARG A 549 1.19 -13.41 -1.20
C ARG A 549 0.78 -13.64 -2.66
N PRO A 550 -0.05 -12.77 -3.26
CA PRO A 550 -0.43 -12.86 -4.67
C PRO A 550 0.76 -12.88 -5.65
N ASP A 551 1.86 -12.23 -5.28
CA ASP A 551 3.12 -12.22 -6.05
C ASP A 551 3.99 -13.48 -5.84
N GLY A 552 3.52 -14.45 -5.08
CA GLY A 552 4.19 -15.71 -4.78
C GLY A 552 5.19 -15.67 -3.62
N ARG A 553 5.43 -14.53 -2.99
CA ARG A 553 6.33 -14.43 -1.82
C ARG A 553 5.71 -15.06 -0.58
N GLN A 554 6.54 -15.69 0.26
CA GLN A 554 6.13 -16.25 1.55
C GLN A 554 6.40 -15.27 2.70
N PRO A 555 5.79 -15.46 3.88
CA PRO A 555 6.26 -14.82 5.11
C PRO A 555 7.76 -15.09 5.30
N ALA A 556 8.55 -14.03 5.41
CA ALA A 556 10.01 -14.11 5.48
C ALA A 556 10.52 -13.15 6.56
N PHE A 557 10.60 -13.67 7.79
CA PHE A 557 10.99 -12.92 8.97
C PHE A 557 12.19 -13.61 9.63
N ALA A 558 13.24 -12.83 9.86
CA ALA A 558 14.48 -13.27 10.47
C ALA A 558 14.28 -13.49 11.99
N ALA A 559 15.33 -13.34 12.82
CA ALA A 559 15.22 -13.46 14.28
C ALA A 559 14.02 -12.64 14.81
N ASP A 560 13.12 -13.30 15.51
CA ASP A 560 11.84 -12.72 15.91
C ASP A 560 11.54 -13.06 17.37
N GLY A 561 10.98 -14.24 17.63
CA GLY A 561 10.73 -14.71 18.98
C GLY A 561 11.99 -14.74 19.83
N ILE A 562 11.89 -14.18 21.04
CA ILE A 562 12.97 -14.08 22.03
C ILE A 562 12.45 -14.31 23.45
N ALA A 563 13.23 -15.06 24.23
CA ALA A 563 12.97 -15.29 25.65
C ALA A 563 14.29 -15.28 26.41
N ILE A 564 14.26 -14.92 27.69
CA ILE A 564 15.43 -14.93 28.55
C ILE A 564 15.19 -15.85 29.74
N SER A 565 16.20 -16.63 30.12
CA SER A 565 16.13 -17.42 31.36
C SER A 565 15.95 -16.50 32.57
N LYS A 566 15.33 -17.01 33.63
CA LYS A 566 15.05 -16.22 34.85
C LYS A 566 16.30 -15.61 35.49
N ASP A 567 17.43 -16.30 35.40
CA ASP A 567 18.71 -15.83 35.90
C ASP A 567 19.42 -14.86 34.94
N GLY A 568 18.81 -14.57 33.79
CA GLY A 568 19.33 -13.65 32.78
C GLY A 568 20.49 -14.20 31.96
N LYS A 569 20.96 -15.43 32.20
CA LYS A 569 22.20 -15.93 31.61
C LYS A 569 22.02 -16.49 30.21
N THR A 570 20.84 -16.98 29.87
CA THR A 570 20.58 -17.63 28.58
C THR A 570 19.52 -16.85 27.83
N LEU A 571 19.88 -16.36 26.65
CA LEU A 571 18.93 -15.80 25.69
C LEU A 571 18.54 -16.90 24.70
N TYR A 572 17.25 -17.16 24.58
CA TYR A 572 16.65 -18.03 23.59
C TYR A 572 16.08 -17.19 22.47
N TYR A 573 16.30 -17.60 21.23
CA TYR A 573 15.78 -16.89 20.07
C TYR A 573 15.61 -17.83 18.88
N GLN A 574 14.75 -17.44 17.96
CA GLN A 574 14.48 -18.18 16.74
C GLN A 574 14.07 -17.21 15.63
N ALA A 575 14.43 -17.50 14.39
CA ALA A 575 13.82 -16.84 13.24
C ALA A 575 12.38 -17.32 13.03
N LEU A 576 11.42 -16.41 12.82
CA LEU A 576 10.02 -16.79 12.67
C LEU A 576 9.84 -17.72 11.47
N THR A 577 10.43 -17.37 10.33
CA THR A 577 10.54 -18.27 9.17
C THR A 577 11.71 -19.23 9.37
N GLY A 578 11.62 -20.07 10.40
CA GLY A 578 12.64 -20.99 10.85
C GLY A 578 12.05 -22.22 11.55
N LYS A 579 12.92 -23.18 11.86
CA LYS A 579 12.56 -24.43 12.56
C LYS A 579 13.59 -24.85 13.61
N THR A 580 14.46 -23.92 14.01
CA THR A 580 15.50 -24.18 15.00
C THR A 580 15.43 -23.14 16.09
N LEU A 581 15.29 -23.61 17.33
CA LEU A 581 15.43 -22.78 18.51
C LEU A 581 16.91 -22.72 18.90
N TYR A 582 17.45 -21.52 18.99
CA TYR A 582 18.82 -21.27 19.41
C TYR A 582 18.86 -20.70 20.83
N SER A 583 20.04 -20.80 21.44
CA SER A 583 20.38 -20.08 22.65
C SER A 583 21.80 -19.55 22.60
N ILE A 584 22.05 -18.52 23.40
CA ILE A 584 23.39 -17.97 23.63
C ILE A 584 23.50 -17.47 25.07
N ASP A 585 24.69 -17.57 25.64
CA ASP A 585 25.00 -16.94 26.93
C ASP A 585 25.00 -15.41 26.75
N THR A 586 24.21 -14.68 27.54
CA THR A 586 24.08 -13.23 27.43
C THR A 586 25.41 -12.49 27.65
N ALA A 587 26.34 -13.08 28.41
CA ALA A 587 27.69 -12.55 28.57
C ALA A 587 28.48 -12.53 27.25
N LYS A 588 28.12 -13.38 26.28
CA LYS A 588 28.76 -13.41 24.96
C LYS A 588 28.23 -12.34 24.01
N LEU A 589 27.08 -11.74 24.30
CA LEU A 589 26.48 -10.70 23.46
C LEU A 589 27.06 -9.28 23.72
N ARG A 590 27.91 -9.10 24.73
CA ARG A 590 28.49 -7.79 25.06
C ARG A 590 29.39 -7.25 23.94
N SER A 591 29.49 -5.92 23.85
CA SER A 591 30.23 -5.22 22.81
C SER A 591 31.74 -5.55 22.75
N ASP A 592 32.34 -5.98 23.87
CA ASP A 592 33.75 -6.37 23.99
C ASP A 592 34.06 -7.79 23.48
N VAL A 593 33.03 -8.59 23.18
CA VAL A 593 33.19 -9.96 22.69
C VAL A 593 33.25 -9.98 21.16
N SER A 594 34.22 -10.69 20.60
CA SER A 594 34.41 -10.81 19.14
C SER A 594 33.24 -11.56 18.47
N GLU A 595 32.97 -11.28 17.19
CA GLU A 595 31.95 -12.02 16.42
C GLU A 595 32.29 -13.51 16.28
N THR A 596 33.58 -13.87 16.25
CA THR A 596 34.01 -15.28 16.26
C THR A 596 33.58 -15.98 17.55
N ASP A 597 33.82 -15.35 18.70
CA ASP A 597 33.45 -15.91 20.00
C ASP A 597 31.93 -15.93 20.20
N ARG A 598 31.21 -14.92 19.69
CA ARG A 598 29.74 -14.88 19.66
C ARG A 598 29.20 -16.05 18.85
N SER A 599 29.70 -16.25 17.64
CA SER A 599 29.27 -17.31 16.73
C SER A 599 29.51 -18.69 17.34
N ALA A 600 30.70 -18.92 17.93
CA ALA A 600 31.03 -20.18 18.60
C ALA A 600 30.19 -20.47 19.87
N ALA A 601 29.59 -19.44 20.46
CA ALA A 601 28.75 -19.57 21.65
C ALA A 601 27.28 -19.89 21.35
N VAL A 602 26.84 -19.80 20.09
CA VAL A 602 25.47 -20.15 19.68
C VAL A 602 25.26 -21.66 19.82
N LYS A 603 24.18 -22.05 20.51
CA LYS A 603 23.80 -23.44 20.72
C LYS A 603 22.43 -23.71 20.14
N THR A 604 22.29 -24.79 19.39
CA THR A 604 20.99 -25.35 19.04
C THR A 604 20.36 -25.98 20.28
N VAL A 605 19.14 -25.56 20.61
CA VAL A 605 18.37 -26.08 21.75
C VAL A 605 17.45 -27.22 21.30
N ALA A 606 16.69 -26.98 20.24
CA ALA A 606 15.71 -27.93 19.71
C ALA A 606 15.43 -27.66 18.22
N GLN A 607 14.99 -28.70 17.52
CA GLN A 607 14.24 -28.51 16.27
C GLN A 607 12.78 -28.27 16.64
N THR A 608 12.18 -27.26 16.02
CA THR A 608 10.86 -26.73 16.35
C THR A 608 10.03 -26.63 15.06
N HIS A 609 9.31 -25.53 14.89
CA HIS A 609 8.36 -25.21 13.85
C HIS A 609 8.39 -23.69 13.67
N VAL A 610 7.65 -23.17 12.69
CA VAL A 610 7.43 -21.72 12.54
C VAL A 610 6.84 -21.19 13.84
N ALA A 611 7.54 -20.29 14.51
CA ALA A 611 7.14 -19.74 15.80
C ALA A 611 7.31 -18.23 15.78
N ASP A 612 6.32 -17.52 16.29
CA ASP A 612 6.33 -16.07 16.42
C ASP A 612 6.92 -15.72 17.80
N GLY A 613 6.09 -15.42 18.80
CA GLY A 613 6.56 -15.17 20.16
C GLY A 613 7.10 -16.37 20.95
N LEU A 614 8.10 -16.05 21.79
CA LEU A 614 8.66 -16.93 22.82
C LEU A 614 8.45 -16.34 24.21
N TRP A 615 8.22 -17.20 25.21
CA TRP A 615 8.08 -16.75 26.60
C TRP A 615 8.68 -17.72 27.61
N MET A 616 9.60 -17.21 28.44
CA MET A 616 10.05 -17.94 29.62
C MET A 616 9.11 -17.63 30.78
N SER A 617 8.29 -18.60 31.17
CA SER A 617 7.36 -18.42 32.28
C SER A 617 8.05 -18.29 33.63
N LYS A 618 7.33 -17.75 34.63
CA LYS A 618 7.73 -17.74 36.04
C LYS A 618 7.88 -19.13 36.63
N ALA A 619 7.43 -20.19 35.96
CA ALA A 619 7.73 -21.58 36.34
C ALA A 619 9.07 -22.09 35.76
N GLY A 620 9.67 -21.39 34.79
CA GLY A 620 10.89 -21.83 34.09
C GLY A 620 10.61 -22.71 32.87
N VAL A 621 9.37 -22.68 32.38
CA VAL A 621 8.93 -23.35 31.16
C VAL A 621 8.99 -22.36 30.01
N LEU A 622 9.68 -22.73 28.92
CA LEU A 622 9.73 -21.96 27.68
C LEU A 622 8.53 -22.32 26.80
N TYR A 623 7.67 -21.35 26.55
CA TYR A 623 6.52 -21.45 25.65
C TYR A 623 6.86 -20.86 24.28
N LEU A 624 6.24 -21.45 23.25
CA LEU A 624 6.36 -21.05 21.86
C LEU A 624 4.96 -20.97 21.25
N THR A 625 4.70 -19.95 20.45
CA THR A 625 3.52 -19.92 19.59
C THR A 625 3.71 -20.87 18.40
N SER A 626 2.60 -21.29 17.79
CA SER A 626 2.58 -22.16 16.61
C SER A 626 1.52 -21.66 15.63
N PRO A 627 1.83 -20.64 14.81
CA PRO A 627 0.89 -20.09 13.83
C PRO A 627 0.32 -21.12 12.86
N THR A 628 1.14 -22.07 12.41
CA THR A 628 0.78 -23.06 11.39
C THR A 628 -0.23 -24.10 11.87
N ASP A 629 -0.40 -24.24 13.18
CA ASP A 629 -1.16 -25.32 13.84
C ASP A 629 -2.26 -24.77 14.76
N TYR A 630 -2.40 -23.44 14.85
CA TYR A 630 -3.30 -22.75 15.80
C TYR A 630 -3.07 -23.19 17.26
N ALA A 631 -1.80 -23.27 17.68
CA ALA A 631 -1.43 -23.88 18.95
C ALA A 631 -0.43 -23.06 19.77
N ILE A 632 -0.39 -23.39 21.06
CA ILE A 632 0.68 -23.01 21.99
C ILE A 632 1.43 -24.29 22.35
N LYS A 633 2.75 -24.23 22.31
CA LYS A 633 3.64 -25.35 22.65
C LYS A 633 4.59 -24.95 23.76
N ARG A 634 5.18 -25.94 24.44
CA ARG A 634 6.27 -25.73 25.40
C ARG A 634 7.46 -26.60 25.06
N LEU A 635 8.65 -26.12 25.39
CA LEU A 635 9.87 -26.91 25.30
C LEU A 635 9.84 -28.03 26.34
N ASN A 636 10.10 -29.26 25.90
CA ASN A 636 10.28 -30.45 26.72
C ASN A 636 11.57 -31.15 26.31
N GLY A 637 12.65 -30.91 27.07
CA GLY A 637 13.99 -31.34 26.71
C GLY A 637 14.45 -30.73 25.39
N ALA A 638 14.75 -31.57 24.40
CA ALA A 638 15.15 -31.18 23.05
C ALA A 638 14.00 -31.18 22.03
N THR A 639 12.76 -31.31 22.50
CA THR A 639 11.53 -31.38 21.68
C THR A 639 10.52 -30.35 22.13
N VAL A 640 9.45 -30.14 21.36
CA VAL A 640 8.32 -29.29 21.73
C VAL A 640 7.05 -30.12 21.86
N GLU A 641 6.26 -29.82 22.88
CA GLU A 641 4.97 -30.48 23.12
C GLU A 641 3.82 -29.49 23.12
N THR A 642 2.68 -29.90 22.56
CA THR A 642 1.48 -29.06 22.47
C THR A 642 0.84 -28.91 23.85
N VAL A 643 0.64 -27.66 24.26
CA VAL A 643 -0.07 -27.29 25.50
C VAL A 643 -1.56 -27.17 25.23
N LEU A 644 -1.92 -26.44 24.17
CA LEU A 644 -3.29 -26.33 23.71
C LEU A 644 -3.35 -26.01 22.22
N THR A 645 -4.45 -26.40 21.59
CA THR A 645 -4.78 -26.10 20.19
C THR A 645 -6.21 -25.59 20.14
N ASP A 646 -6.42 -24.46 19.48
CA ASP A 646 -7.74 -23.84 19.29
C ASP A 646 -7.68 -22.97 18.04
N ARG A 647 -8.61 -23.16 17.09
CA ARG A 647 -8.60 -22.41 15.81
C ARG A 647 -8.79 -20.90 15.99
N ARG A 648 -9.22 -20.45 17.17
CA ARG A 648 -9.25 -19.03 17.53
C ARG A 648 -7.86 -18.42 17.71
N LEU A 649 -6.83 -19.23 17.95
CA LEU A 649 -5.42 -18.81 17.92
C LEU A 649 -4.94 -18.62 16.47
N ARG A 650 -5.61 -17.74 15.71
CA ARG A 650 -5.17 -17.40 14.34
C ARG A 650 -3.91 -16.56 14.44
N TRP A 651 -2.78 -17.23 14.19
CA TRP A 651 -1.44 -16.66 14.34
C TRP A 651 -1.22 -16.09 15.75
N PRO A 652 -1.02 -16.97 16.74
CA PRO A 652 -0.66 -16.52 18.06
C PRO A 652 0.71 -15.84 17.98
N ASP A 653 0.80 -14.63 18.48
CA ASP A 653 1.93 -13.71 18.26
C ASP A 653 2.72 -13.58 19.56
N THR A 654 2.35 -12.66 20.45
CA THR A 654 3.10 -12.33 21.66
C THR A 654 2.46 -12.91 22.91
N PHE A 655 3.29 -13.33 23.87
CA PHE A 655 2.86 -13.77 25.20
C PHE A 655 3.05 -12.69 26.27
N SER A 656 2.28 -12.81 27.35
CA SER A 656 2.60 -12.20 28.64
C SER A 656 2.08 -13.07 29.79
N GLU A 657 2.57 -12.85 31.01
CA GLU A 657 2.22 -13.67 32.17
C GLU A 657 1.81 -12.81 33.36
N GLY A 658 0.59 -13.02 33.84
CA GLY A 658 0.04 -12.38 35.03
C GLY A 658 0.77 -12.80 36.31
N ARG A 659 0.51 -12.08 37.40
CA ARG A 659 1.06 -12.41 38.74
C ARG A 659 0.58 -13.79 39.24
N ASP A 660 -0.63 -14.17 38.88
CA ASP A 660 -1.27 -15.45 39.22
C ASP A 660 -0.77 -16.62 38.34
N GLY A 661 0.14 -16.36 37.40
CA GLY A 661 0.63 -17.33 36.42
C GLY A 661 -0.29 -17.47 35.20
N THR A 662 -1.41 -16.76 35.12
CA THR A 662 -2.26 -16.78 33.92
C THR A 662 -1.46 -16.28 32.72
N MET A 663 -1.43 -17.09 31.67
CA MET A 663 -0.77 -16.73 30.41
C MET A 663 -1.74 -16.00 29.50
N TYR A 664 -1.26 -14.96 28.84
CA TYR A 664 -1.97 -14.16 27.86
C TYR A 664 -1.29 -14.30 26.51
N VAL A 665 -2.06 -14.33 25.43
CA VAL A 665 -1.54 -14.42 24.07
C VAL A 665 -2.42 -13.62 23.11
N THR A 666 -1.82 -12.79 22.29
CA THR A 666 -2.50 -12.13 21.16
C THR A 666 -2.65 -13.11 20.00
N ALA A 667 -3.76 -13.04 19.30
CA ALA A 667 -3.91 -13.62 17.97
C ALA A 667 -3.84 -12.47 16.98
N SER A 668 -2.74 -12.36 16.24
CA SER A 668 -2.49 -11.21 15.34
C SER A 668 -3.13 -11.37 13.97
N HIS A 669 -3.56 -12.57 13.60
CA HIS A 669 -4.24 -12.84 12.33
C HIS A 669 -3.42 -12.39 11.09
N ILE A 670 -2.08 -12.47 11.14
CA ILE A 670 -1.22 -12.05 10.02
C ILE A 670 -1.62 -12.71 8.71
N GLN A 671 -2.02 -13.99 8.73
CA GLN A 671 -2.50 -14.72 7.56
C GLN A 671 -3.79 -14.14 6.94
N ASP A 672 -4.58 -13.43 7.73
CA ASP A 672 -5.84 -12.84 7.29
C ASP A 672 -5.63 -11.42 6.76
N THR A 673 -4.44 -10.83 6.91
CA THR A 673 -4.14 -9.51 6.34
C THR A 673 -4.30 -9.50 4.82
N ASN A 674 -4.51 -8.32 4.27
CA ASN A 674 -4.58 -8.11 2.82
C ASN A 674 -3.30 -8.54 2.07
N TRP A 675 -2.17 -8.72 2.77
CA TRP A 675 -0.94 -9.27 2.20
C TRP A 675 -1.12 -10.72 1.71
N PHE A 676 -1.86 -11.54 2.46
CA PHE A 676 -2.01 -12.98 2.20
C PHE A 676 -3.43 -13.39 1.82
N THR A 677 -4.43 -12.61 2.24
CA THR A 677 -5.84 -12.82 1.90
C THR A 677 -6.37 -11.59 1.16
N PRO A 678 -6.17 -11.52 -0.18
CA PRO A 678 -6.61 -10.38 -1.00
C PRO A 678 -8.10 -10.10 -0.86
N GLY A 679 -8.46 -8.82 -0.74
CA GLY A 679 -9.83 -8.37 -0.54
C GLY A 679 -10.27 -8.27 0.93
N THR A 680 -9.44 -8.70 1.88
CA THR A 680 -9.65 -8.37 3.30
C THR A 680 -9.40 -6.88 3.53
N PRO A 681 -10.24 -6.16 4.31
CA PRO A 681 -9.97 -4.77 4.66
C PRO A 681 -8.60 -4.65 5.35
N PRO A 682 -7.90 -3.51 5.22
CA PRO A 682 -6.60 -3.37 5.87
C PRO A 682 -6.67 -3.35 7.40
N SER A 683 -7.81 -2.94 7.98
CA SER A 683 -8.08 -3.15 9.42
C SER A 683 -8.76 -4.50 9.60
N ILE A 684 -8.16 -5.38 10.40
CA ILE A 684 -8.73 -6.68 10.74
C ILE A 684 -8.97 -6.79 12.24
N LYS A 685 -10.07 -7.48 12.60
CA LYS A 685 -10.39 -7.72 14.00
C LYS A 685 -9.49 -8.81 14.56
N THR A 686 -8.88 -8.54 15.70
CA THR A 686 -7.99 -9.46 16.41
C THR A 686 -8.43 -9.65 17.85
N GLN A 687 -7.88 -10.65 18.53
CA GLN A 687 -8.27 -10.97 19.89
C GLN A 687 -7.06 -11.11 20.82
N LEU A 688 -7.32 -10.84 22.09
CA LEU A 688 -6.47 -11.24 23.20
C LEU A 688 -7.11 -12.43 23.91
N PHE A 689 -6.34 -13.49 24.12
CA PHE A 689 -6.77 -14.66 24.87
C PHE A 689 -5.95 -14.84 26.15
N SER A 690 -6.50 -15.62 27.07
CA SER A 690 -5.79 -16.14 28.23
C SER A 690 -6.02 -17.63 28.40
N PHE A 691 -5.06 -18.29 29.05
CA PHE A 691 -5.12 -19.71 29.39
C PHE A 691 -4.33 -19.98 30.67
N ALA A 692 -4.70 -21.04 31.38
CA ALA A 692 -3.91 -21.52 32.51
C ALA A 692 -2.64 -22.21 31.97
N PRO A 693 -1.45 -21.90 32.51
CA PRO A 693 -0.22 -22.57 32.11
C PRO A 693 -0.32 -24.07 32.43
N ALA A 694 0.33 -24.90 31.61
CA ALA A 694 0.43 -26.31 31.91
C ALA A 694 1.29 -26.50 33.17
N LYS A 695 0.74 -27.21 34.17
CA LYS A 695 1.45 -27.55 35.41
C LYS A 695 2.66 -28.44 35.14
#